data_AF-A0A352J5Q2-F1
#
_entry.id   AF-A0A352J5Q2-F1
#
_cell.length_a   1.000
_cell.length_b   1.000
_cell.length_c   1.000
_cell.angle_alpha   90.00
_cell.angle_beta   90.00
_cell.angle_gamma   90.00
#
_symmetry.space_group_name_H-M   'P 1'
#
loop_
_entity.id
_entity.type
_entity.pdbx_description
1 polymer ?
#
loop_
_entity_poly.entity_id
_entity_poly.type
_entity_poly.pdbx_seq_one_letter_code
_entity_poly.pdbx_strand_id
1 'polypeptide(L)'
;NYSYQLNNNATASYLSLLKRLTHTDVKLVEKEANGLLNFAIKQNRSDLKVAAAGLLLAIPSTDKNKLLNSALKDGDIAYLARLLNAYPFNNDRKAVERIMKELSPKASAEKQTAIIYWLGDKKVANTANMLANFATSGNKMVQKAAISSLAKIGNEQAMLVLAGLLKSQDDETVLLAKDALSTYKGDISYTLASVFNESGDVGKKAILQLIANRKMESQYNLVYNQMFTGNENVKTEAANTLQYVSTDKNLPDLFTLLEQSDAANVPALQQAVNAALSYLPANEQMKLVSDRMNKSVNKHLYYTALANSGSQKAMEMITKAYNTETGANKNAAFDALTNWKSFNSIYPMLDIARNSKNKNELSKVTDAIVATINKSNETGAIKYLYLREVMQFAQTEKQKNDILRLLGNTGQYQAMLFVAPYMDNVALSENAALAAMNIATNNPAFAGVVTTGILQKVSKTLKNPDAGYQRESIKKYLDENPQDGGFVSIFNGKNLDGWKGLVENPIKRAKMTPKELAAAQVKADAAAKTGWVIENGELLFTGKGDNLCTNKQYGDFEMLVDWKLYPGPEPDAGIYLRGTPQVQIWDTARVNVGAQVGSGGLYNNQQNPSKPLKVADQKVGEWNTFRIKMIGERVSVWLNDELVTDNVVLENYWNRSQPIFPTEQIELQAHGSKVAYRDIFIKEIERPEPFQLPADEKKEGFRVLFDGTNLNEWTGNKKDYVVESGNIVLYPSQNFGGNLYTKEQFDNFIFRFEFMLTPGANNGLGIRAPLEGDAAYGGMELQILDNDAPVYKNLQIYQYHGSVYGVIPAKRGYLKPVGEWNYQEVIADGDRIKVILNGTTILDGNIREASKNGTIDKRDHPG
;
A
#
# COMPACT_ATOMS: atom_id res chain seq x y z
N ASN A 1 5.15 56.72 -34.28
CA ASN A 1 4.08 57.24 -33.41
C ASN A 1 4.23 56.67 -32.01
N TYR A 2 4.84 57.42 -31.10
CA TYR A 2 4.78 57.10 -29.67
C TYR A 2 3.96 58.21 -29.00
N SER A 3 2.74 57.89 -28.58
CA SER A 3 1.90 58.81 -27.81
C SER A 3 2.24 58.68 -26.33
N TYR A 4 2.62 59.79 -25.71
CA TYR A 4 2.79 59.88 -24.27
C TYR A 4 1.41 59.97 -23.61
N GLN A 5 1.03 58.94 -22.84
CA GLN A 5 -0.16 58.97 -22.00
C GLN A 5 0.24 59.42 -20.59
N LEU A 6 -0.40 60.48 -20.10
CA LEU A 6 -0.10 61.14 -18.81
C LEU A 6 -0.18 60.21 -17.58
N ASN A 7 -0.79 59.03 -17.74
CA ASN A 7 -1.05 58.07 -16.67
C ASN A 7 -0.01 56.94 -16.62
N ASN A 8 0.94 56.90 -17.55
CA ASN A 8 2.02 55.91 -17.55
C ASN A 8 3.26 56.52 -16.91
N ASN A 9 3.85 55.78 -15.96
CA ASN A 9 4.97 56.15 -15.11
C ASN A 9 6.22 56.57 -15.93
N ALA A 10 6.26 57.80 -16.43
CA ALA A 10 7.26 58.30 -17.37
C ALA A 10 8.69 58.23 -16.84
N THR A 11 8.85 58.40 -15.53
CA THR A 11 10.11 58.19 -14.83
C THR A 11 10.57 56.73 -14.95
N ALA A 12 9.68 55.76 -14.83
CA ALA A 12 10.01 54.35 -15.04
C ALA A 12 10.40 54.08 -16.51
N SER A 13 9.66 54.62 -17.49
CA SER A 13 10.02 54.48 -18.91
C SER A 13 11.39 55.09 -19.21
N TYR A 14 11.72 56.23 -18.59
CA TYR A 14 13.04 56.86 -18.73
C TYR A 14 14.15 56.02 -18.13
N LEU A 15 13.98 55.52 -16.90
CA LEU A 15 14.93 54.61 -16.26
C LEU A 15 15.12 53.31 -17.04
N SER A 16 14.05 52.74 -17.61
CA SER A 16 14.12 51.56 -18.47
C SER A 16 14.87 51.83 -19.78
N LEU A 17 14.74 53.02 -20.37
CA LEU A 17 15.54 53.42 -21.52
C LEU A 17 17.02 53.51 -21.14
N LEU A 18 17.36 54.25 -20.07
CA LEU A 18 18.74 54.38 -19.61
C LEU A 18 19.37 53.02 -19.30
N LYS A 19 18.62 52.11 -18.67
CA LYS A 19 19.11 50.75 -18.38
C LYS A 19 19.47 49.98 -19.63
N ARG A 20 18.70 50.11 -20.73
CA ARG A 20 19.01 49.47 -22.02
C ARG A 20 20.23 50.08 -22.70
N LEU A 21 20.46 51.37 -22.50
CA LEU A 21 21.58 52.10 -23.09
C LEU A 21 22.89 51.90 -22.34
N THR A 22 22.89 51.27 -21.16
CA THR A 22 24.08 51.09 -20.29
C THR A 22 25.28 50.44 -20.99
N HIS A 23 25.07 49.68 -22.08
CA HIS A 23 26.14 49.03 -22.83
C HIS A 23 26.38 49.62 -24.24
N THR A 24 25.48 50.49 -24.72
CA THR A 24 25.52 51.04 -26.10
C THR A 24 25.82 52.53 -26.12
N ASP A 25 25.48 53.28 -25.07
CA ASP A 25 25.81 54.70 -24.91
C ASP A 25 26.14 55.02 -23.44
N VAL A 26 27.29 54.54 -22.99
CA VAL A 26 27.75 54.63 -21.59
C VAL A 26 27.86 56.09 -21.13
N LYS A 27 28.34 57.00 -21.99
CA LYS A 27 28.55 58.42 -21.63
C LYS A 27 27.23 59.14 -21.41
N LEU A 28 26.23 58.87 -22.25
CA LEU A 28 24.89 59.43 -22.05
C LEU A 28 24.28 58.91 -20.74
N VAL A 29 24.33 57.60 -20.51
CA VAL A 29 23.77 57.00 -19.28
C VAL A 29 24.49 57.52 -18.04
N GLU A 30 25.81 57.67 -18.06
CA GLU A 30 26.56 58.22 -16.92
C GLU A 30 26.18 59.68 -16.63
N LYS A 31 26.05 60.52 -17.66
CA LYS A 31 25.61 61.91 -17.51
C LYS A 31 24.21 61.99 -16.92
N GLU A 32 23.26 61.28 -17.53
CA GLU A 32 21.85 61.32 -17.13
C GLU A 32 21.63 60.69 -15.75
N ALA A 33 22.30 59.58 -15.43
CA ALA A 33 22.21 58.96 -14.12
C ALA A 33 22.84 59.84 -13.01
N ASN A 34 23.95 60.54 -13.27
CA ASN A 34 24.49 61.53 -12.32
C ASN A 34 23.54 62.73 -12.15
N GLY A 35 22.92 63.20 -13.24
CA GLY A 35 21.89 64.26 -13.19
C GLY A 35 20.69 63.86 -12.35
N LEU A 36 20.16 62.65 -12.60
CA LEU A 36 19.07 62.05 -11.83
C LEU A 36 19.44 61.86 -10.36
N LEU A 37 20.64 61.38 -10.05
CA LEU A 37 21.08 61.19 -8.66
C LEU A 37 21.17 62.54 -7.92
N ASN A 38 21.78 63.56 -8.54
CA ASN A 38 21.86 64.90 -7.94
C ASN A 38 20.48 65.51 -7.71
N PHE A 39 19.54 65.35 -8.66
CA PHE A 39 18.17 65.77 -8.49
C PHE A 39 17.48 65.01 -7.35
N ALA A 40 17.62 63.69 -7.31
CA ALA A 40 17.03 62.83 -6.29
C ALA A 40 17.55 63.13 -4.89
N ILE A 41 18.84 63.48 -4.74
CA ILE A 41 19.43 63.94 -3.48
C ILE A 41 18.78 65.24 -3.03
N LYS A 42 18.71 66.25 -3.91
CA LYS A 42 18.11 67.56 -3.59
C LYS A 42 16.63 67.47 -3.21
N GLN A 43 15.89 66.56 -3.85
CA GLN A 43 14.46 66.35 -3.63
C GLN A 43 14.16 65.29 -2.56
N ASN A 44 15.20 64.70 -1.96
CA ASN A 44 15.10 63.61 -1.00
C ASN A 44 14.24 62.41 -1.46
N ARG A 45 14.39 62.01 -2.73
CA ARG A 45 13.62 60.93 -3.38
C ARG A 45 14.37 59.59 -3.35
N SER A 46 14.13 58.76 -2.33
CA SER A 46 14.83 57.49 -2.11
C SER A 46 14.73 56.51 -3.28
N ASP A 47 13.56 56.40 -3.90
CA ASP A 47 13.29 55.57 -5.08
C ASP A 47 14.20 55.95 -6.26
N LEU A 48 14.37 57.25 -6.50
CA LEU A 48 15.22 57.76 -7.58
C LEU A 48 16.71 57.68 -7.27
N LYS A 49 17.11 57.92 -6.01
CA LYS A 49 18.51 57.73 -5.57
C LYS A 49 18.97 56.30 -5.88
N VAL A 50 18.14 55.32 -5.53
CA VAL A 50 18.40 53.89 -5.76
C VAL A 50 18.48 53.56 -7.25
N ALA A 51 17.52 54.02 -8.04
CA ALA A 51 17.48 53.72 -9.47
C ALA A 51 18.67 54.35 -10.23
N ALA A 52 18.98 55.62 -9.94
CA ALA A 52 20.10 56.33 -10.53
C ALA A 52 21.44 55.71 -10.14
N ALA A 53 21.62 55.36 -8.86
CA ALA A 53 22.82 54.69 -8.41
C ALA A 53 22.97 53.28 -8.99
N GLY A 54 21.88 52.54 -9.20
CA GLY A 54 21.90 51.24 -9.88
C GLY A 54 22.42 51.33 -11.32
N LEU A 55 22.00 52.36 -12.07
CA LEU A 55 22.53 52.65 -13.41
C LEU A 55 24.03 52.98 -13.35
N LEU A 56 24.43 53.84 -12.43
CA LEU A 56 25.83 54.20 -12.21
C LEU A 56 26.69 53.01 -11.78
N LEU A 57 26.17 52.08 -10.98
CA LEU A 57 26.86 50.85 -10.57
C LEU A 57 27.13 49.91 -11.76
N ALA A 58 26.22 49.85 -12.73
CA ALA A 58 26.36 49.01 -13.91
C ALA A 58 27.42 49.50 -14.92
N ILE A 59 27.89 50.75 -14.80
CA ILE A 59 28.90 51.35 -15.69
C ILE A 59 30.33 51.08 -15.17
N PRO A 60 31.20 50.37 -15.90
CA PRO A 60 32.55 50.02 -15.40
C PRO A 60 33.45 51.22 -15.05
N SER A 61 33.33 52.34 -15.78
CA SER A 61 34.17 53.53 -15.59
C SER A 61 33.79 54.39 -14.38
N THR A 62 32.58 54.20 -13.82
CA THR A 62 32.12 55.03 -12.71
C THR A 62 32.91 54.75 -11.44
N ASP A 63 33.33 55.81 -10.75
CA ASP A 63 33.99 55.74 -9.45
C ASP A 63 33.00 55.28 -8.35
N LYS A 64 33.04 53.99 -8.04
CA LYS A 64 32.16 53.37 -7.03
C LYS A 64 32.45 53.86 -5.62
N ASN A 65 33.68 54.30 -5.35
CA ASN A 65 34.06 54.83 -4.03
C ASN A 65 33.48 56.23 -3.81
N LYS A 66 33.41 57.06 -4.85
CA LYS A 66 32.68 58.33 -4.78
C LYS A 66 31.18 58.11 -4.53
N LEU A 67 30.57 57.14 -5.19
CA LEU A 67 29.15 56.80 -5.00
C LEU A 67 28.87 56.27 -3.59
N LEU A 68 29.72 55.39 -3.07
CA LEU A 68 29.67 54.89 -1.69
C LEU A 68 29.76 56.04 -0.67
N ASN A 69 30.74 56.94 -0.83
CA ASN A 69 30.92 58.08 0.07
C ASN A 69 29.70 59.01 0.06
N SER A 70 29.06 59.20 -1.10
CA SER A 70 27.83 59.98 -1.21
C SER A 70 26.71 59.33 -0.40
N ALA A 71 26.50 58.01 -0.56
CA ALA A 71 25.44 57.30 0.15
C ALA A 71 25.66 57.23 1.67
N LEU A 72 26.90 57.07 2.13
CA LEU A 72 27.20 57.04 3.56
C LEU A 72 26.89 58.38 4.27
N LYS A 73 26.96 59.50 3.54
CA LYS A 73 26.71 60.86 4.05
C LYS A 73 25.29 61.37 3.83
N ASP A 74 24.52 60.74 2.95
CA ASP A 74 23.19 61.22 2.52
C ASP A 74 22.11 61.12 3.61
N GLY A 75 22.22 60.13 4.51
CA GLY A 75 21.25 59.91 5.60
C GLY A 75 20.05 59.03 5.22
N ASP A 76 19.85 58.73 3.93
CA ASP A 76 18.81 57.83 3.44
C ASP A 76 19.21 56.35 3.55
N ILE A 77 18.56 55.64 4.47
CA ILE A 77 18.90 54.25 4.79
C ILE A 77 18.50 53.28 3.66
N ALA A 78 17.38 53.54 2.98
CA ALA A 78 16.94 52.69 1.88
C ALA A 78 17.91 52.80 0.69
N TYR A 79 18.41 54.01 0.43
CA TYR A 79 19.45 54.25 -0.54
C TYR A 79 20.76 53.53 -0.16
N LEU A 80 21.24 53.72 1.07
CA LEU A 80 22.46 53.09 1.56
C LEU A 80 22.40 51.56 1.49
N ALA A 81 21.35 50.94 2.05
CA ALA A 81 21.22 49.49 2.13
C ALA A 81 21.15 48.83 0.74
N ARG A 82 20.43 49.45 -0.22
CA ARG A 82 20.35 48.94 -1.59
C ARG A 82 21.66 49.12 -2.34
N LEU A 83 22.36 50.24 -2.16
CA LEU A 83 23.68 50.44 -2.76
C LEU A 83 24.68 49.39 -2.28
N LEU A 84 24.78 49.17 -0.97
CA LEU A 84 25.69 48.20 -0.37
C LEU A 84 25.47 46.77 -0.89
N ASN A 85 24.22 46.41 -1.17
CA ASN A 85 23.87 45.08 -1.69
C ASN A 85 24.01 44.94 -3.21
N ALA A 86 23.93 46.04 -3.95
CA ALA A 86 24.00 46.06 -5.42
C ALA A 86 25.43 45.95 -5.99
N TYR A 87 26.47 46.15 -5.18
CA TYR A 87 27.86 46.05 -5.61
C TYR A 87 28.73 45.33 -4.57
N PRO A 88 29.71 44.49 -4.97
CA PRO A 88 30.53 43.71 -4.05
C PRO A 88 31.63 44.55 -3.37
N PHE A 89 31.23 45.56 -2.58
CA PHE A 89 32.16 46.40 -1.82
C PHE A 89 33.02 45.60 -0.83
N ASN A 90 32.60 44.39 -0.46
CA ASN A 90 33.37 43.48 0.38
C ASN A 90 34.68 43.00 -0.26
N ASN A 91 34.85 43.17 -1.58
CA ASN A 91 36.10 42.84 -2.28
C ASN A 91 37.12 44.00 -2.26
N ASP A 92 36.73 45.21 -1.82
CA ASP A 92 37.63 46.37 -1.66
C ASP A 92 37.86 46.65 -0.17
N ARG A 93 39.07 46.36 0.31
CA ARG A 93 39.47 46.57 1.71
C ARG A 93 39.25 48.01 2.18
N LYS A 94 39.56 49.02 1.36
CA LYS A 94 39.38 50.43 1.73
C LYS A 94 37.89 50.80 1.79
N ALA A 95 37.06 50.21 0.92
CA ALA A 95 35.61 50.38 1.00
C ALA A 95 35.04 49.76 2.28
N VAL A 96 35.46 48.55 2.64
CA VAL A 96 35.08 47.89 3.90
C VAL A 96 35.47 48.74 5.12
N GLU A 97 36.72 49.21 5.20
CA GLU A 97 37.20 50.07 6.30
C GLU A 97 36.37 51.36 6.43
N ARG A 98 35.97 51.97 5.30
CA ARG A 98 35.10 53.16 5.28
C ARG A 98 33.68 52.85 5.79
N ILE A 99 33.08 51.75 5.31
CA ILE A 99 31.74 51.33 5.75
C ILE A 99 31.75 51.02 7.25
N MET A 100 32.77 50.31 7.73
CA MET A 100 32.92 49.98 9.15
C MET A 100 33.10 51.23 10.04
N LYS A 101 33.78 52.27 9.55
CA LYS A 101 33.95 53.53 10.30
C LYS A 101 32.62 54.24 10.58
N GLU A 102 31.62 54.04 9.74
CA GLU A 102 30.27 54.60 9.92
C GLU A 102 29.46 53.85 10.98
N LEU A 103 29.90 52.64 11.37
CA LEU A 103 29.30 51.85 12.44
C LEU A 103 29.77 52.37 13.81
N SER A 104 29.29 53.56 14.19
CA SER A 104 29.62 54.21 15.46
C SER A 104 28.43 54.25 16.43
N PRO A 105 28.64 54.36 17.75
CA PRO A 105 27.56 54.52 18.72
C PRO A 105 26.70 55.78 18.52
N LYS A 106 27.20 56.78 17.76
CA LYS A 106 26.51 58.03 17.44
C LYS A 106 25.63 57.93 16.18
N ALA A 107 25.73 56.85 15.42
CA ALA A 107 24.89 56.62 14.24
C ALA A 107 23.46 56.22 14.65
N SER A 108 22.46 56.50 13.79
CA SER A 108 21.09 56.05 14.03
C SER A 108 20.99 54.52 14.03
N ALA A 109 20.00 53.98 14.72
CA ALA A 109 19.78 52.53 14.81
C ALA A 109 19.59 51.90 13.42
N GLU A 110 18.85 52.56 12.53
CA GLU A 110 18.59 52.10 11.17
C GLU A 110 19.87 52.05 10.33
N LYS A 111 20.77 53.04 10.50
CA LYS A 111 22.07 53.06 9.82
C LYS A 111 22.97 51.93 10.34
N GLN A 112 23.01 51.73 11.65
CA GLN A 112 23.74 50.63 12.27
C GLN A 112 23.22 49.28 11.75
N THR A 113 21.91 49.07 11.78
CA THR A 113 21.25 47.85 11.30
C THR A 113 21.56 47.55 9.83
N ALA A 114 21.48 48.55 8.93
CA ALA A 114 21.78 48.37 7.51
C ALA A 114 23.23 47.92 7.27
N ILE A 115 24.20 48.54 7.98
CA ILE A 115 25.61 48.18 7.87
C ILE A 115 25.86 46.79 8.46
N ILE A 116 25.31 46.48 9.63
CA ILE A 116 25.46 45.20 10.31
C ILE A 116 24.96 44.05 9.43
N TYR A 117 23.75 44.15 8.87
CA TYR A 117 23.22 43.12 7.99
C TYR A 117 24.08 42.90 6.76
N TRP A 118 24.60 43.98 6.17
CA TRP A 118 25.52 43.87 5.03
C TRP A 118 26.80 43.13 5.40
N LEU A 119 27.39 43.43 6.57
CA LEU A 119 28.59 42.72 7.07
C LEU A 119 28.31 41.21 7.22
N GLY A 120 27.13 40.86 7.75
CA GLY A 120 26.67 39.48 7.86
C GLY A 120 26.45 38.79 6.52
N ASP A 121 25.68 39.41 5.63
CA ASP A 121 25.31 38.86 4.31
C ASP A 121 26.53 38.67 3.40
N LYS A 122 27.50 39.57 3.47
CA LYS A 122 28.76 39.47 2.71
C LYS A 122 29.85 38.70 3.45
N LYS A 123 29.56 38.19 4.65
CA LYS A 123 30.49 37.41 5.50
C LYS A 123 31.85 38.09 5.66
N VAL A 124 31.83 39.39 5.93
CA VAL A 124 33.06 40.20 6.01
C VAL A 124 33.92 39.70 7.17
N ALA A 125 35.14 39.24 6.87
CA ALA A 125 36.06 38.68 7.85
C ALA A 125 36.44 39.68 8.96
N ASN A 126 36.86 39.17 10.12
CA ASN A 126 37.36 39.95 11.26
C ASN A 126 36.36 40.98 11.86
N THR A 127 35.06 40.82 11.63
CA THR A 127 34.01 41.72 12.15
C THR A 127 33.31 41.21 13.40
N ALA A 128 33.50 39.94 13.77
CA ALA A 128 32.80 39.30 14.89
C ALA A 128 32.97 40.05 16.23
N ASN A 129 34.21 40.42 16.59
CA ASN A 129 34.48 41.18 17.83
C ASN A 129 33.83 42.56 17.84
N MET A 130 33.79 43.22 16.69
CA MET A 130 33.12 44.50 16.56
C MET A 130 31.60 44.34 16.74
N LEU A 131 31.01 43.31 16.12
CA LEU A 131 29.58 43.01 16.24
C LEU A 131 29.17 42.54 17.63
N ALA A 132 30.09 42.00 18.44
CA ALA A 132 29.82 41.61 19.82
C ALA A 132 29.25 42.76 20.67
N ASN A 133 29.79 43.97 20.51
CA ASN A 133 29.31 45.16 21.22
C ASN A 133 27.89 45.57 20.81
N PHE A 134 27.49 45.28 19.57
CA PHE A 134 26.14 45.58 19.07
C PHE A 134 25.14 44.48 19.42
N ALA A 135 25.61 43.25 19.66
CA ALA A 135 24.79 42.13 20.09
C ALA A 135 24.26 42.27 21.54
N THR A 136 24.78 43.23 22.31
CA THR A 136 24.29 43.62 23.63
C THR A 136 23.67 45.02 23.64
N SER A 137 23.37 45.60 22.47
CA SER A 137 22.80 46.93 22.36
C SER A 137 21.43 47.02 23.02
N GLY A 138 21.16 48.11 23.74
CA GLY A 138 19.83 48.42 24.27
C GLY A 138 18.77 48.66 23.18
N ASN A 139 19.18 48.92 21.94
CA ASN A 139 18.27 48.99 20.81
C ASN A 139 18.04 47.57 20.22
N LYS A 140 16.82 47.04 20.40
CA LYS A 140 16.44 45.69 20.00
C LYS A 140 16.59 45.43 18.48
N MET A 141 16.43 46.45 17.63
CA MET A 141 16.62 46.32 16.18
C MET A 141 18.09 46.09 15.83
N VAL A 142 18.98 46.85 16.45
CA VAL A 142 20.44 46.76 16.25
C VAL A 142 20.96 45.44 16.83
N GLN A 143 20.46 45.05 18.01
CA GLN A 143 20.79 43.78 18.64
C GLN A 143 20.44 42.58 17.75
N LYS A 144 19.18 42.50 17.28
CA LYS A 144 18.74 41.41 16.39
C LYS A 144 19.55 41.35 15.10
N ALA A 145 19.88 42.50 14.53
CA ALA A 145 20.73 42.57 13.34
C ALA A 145 22.14 42.02 13.62
N ALA A 146 22.74 42.38 14.77
CA ALA A 146 24.08 41.93 15.14
C ALA A 146 24.14 40.42 15.36
N ILE A 147 23.20 39.87 16.14
CA ILE A 147 23.11 38.42 16.42
C ILE A 147 22.89 37.63 15.12
N SER A 148 21.96 38.08 14.27
CA SER A 148 21.70 37.44 12.97
C SER A 148 22.91 37.48 12.04
N SER A 149 23.67 38.57 12.06
CA SER A 149 24.85 38.76 11.22
C SER A 149 26.02 37.92 11.71
N LEU A 150 26.20 37.78 13.02
CA LEU A 150 27.16 36.86 13.63
C LEU A 150 26.89 35.41 13.21
N ALA A 151 25.62 34.97 13.21
CA ALA A 151 25.25 33.65 12.71
C ALA A 151 25.62 33.45 11.22
N LYS A 152 25.37 34.45 10.38
CA LYS A 152 25.72 34.40 8.95
C LYS A 152 27.23 34.37 8.69
N ILE A 153 28.01 35.10 9.48
CA ILE A 153 29.48 35.08 9.44
C ILE A 153 29.96 33.67 9.78
N GLY A 154 29.44 33.08 10.87
CA GLY A 154 29.57 31.65 11.16
C GLY A 154 31.01 31.14 11.32
N ASN A 155 31.97 32.01 11.69
CA ASN A 155 33.33 31.60 12.05
C ASN A 155 33.45 31.36 13.57
N GLU A 156 34.57 30.83 14.02
CA GLU A 156 34.82 30.49 15.42
C GLU A 156 34.63 31.70 16.35
N GLN A 157 35.13 32.87 15.97
CA GLN A 157 34.98 34.08 16.79
C GLN A 157 33.52 34.51 16.92
N ALA A 158 32.73 34.43 15.84
CA ALA A 158 31.31 34.75 15.90
C ALA A 158 30.55 33.73 16.76
N MET A 159 30.94 32.45 16.71
CA MET A 159 30.39 31.40 17.55
C MET A 159 30.69 31.64 19.04
N LEU A 160 31.92 32.01 19.41
CA LEU A 160 32.30 32.35 20.78
C LEU A 160 31.50 33.55 21.32
N VAL A 161 31.29 34.58 20.48
CA VAL A 161 30.46 35.73 20.84
C VAL A 161 29.01 35.30 21.10
N LEU A 162 28.42 34.53 20.19
CA LEU A 162 27.04 34.04 20.34
C LEU A 162 26.88 33.16 21.58
N ALA A 163 27.84 32.26 21.86
CA ALA A 163 27.83 31.45 23.08
C ALA A 163 27.93 32.32 24.34
N GLY A 164 28.74 33.38 24.31
CA GLY A 164 28.83 34.34 25.42
C GLY A 164 27.50 35.02 25.75
N LEU A 165 26.62 35.23 24.76
CA LEU A 165 25.30 35.84 24.96
C LEU A 165 24.32 34.93 25.72
N LEU A 166 24.57 33.61 25.80
CA LEU A 166 23.77 32.70 26.61
C LEU A 166 23.88 32.98 28.12
N LYS A 167 24.90 33.74 28.52
CA LYS A 167 25.12 34.20 29.90
C LYS A 167 24.31 35.46 30.25
N SER A 168 23.61 36.04 29.29
CA SER A 168 22.82 37.26 29.47
C SER A 168 21.73 37.07 30.52
N GLN A 169 21.41 38.15 31.24
CA GLN A 169 20.24 38.23 32.13
C GLN A 169 18.96 38.65 31.37
N ASP A 170 19.07 39.01 30.09
CA ASP A 170 17.94 39.30 29.20
C ASP A 170 17.54 38.04 28.43
N ASP A 171 16.39 37.47 28.78
CA ASP A 171 15.87 36.22 28.20
C ASP A 171 15.71 36.29 26.68
N GLU A 172 15.32 37.44 26.12
CA GLU A 172 15.20 37.62 24.67
C GLU A 172 16.56 37.50 23.99
N THR A 173 17.62 38.07 24.58
CA THR A 173 19.00 37.92 24.10
C THR A 173 19.43 36.46 24.09
N VAL A 174 19.13 35.72 25.16
CA VAL A 174 19.47 34.30 25.26
C VAL A 174 18.77 33.49 24.17
N LEU A 175 17.47 33.73 23.94
CA LEU A 175 16.70 33.02 22.90
C LEU A 175 17.21 33.36 21.49
N LEU A 176 17.54 34.62 21.21
CA LEU A 176 18.14 35.02 19.93
C LEU A 176 19.50 34.35 19.70
N ALA A 177 20.32 34.28 20.75
CA ALA A 177 21.62 33.62 20.69
C ALA A 177 21.47 32.10 20.48
N LYS A 178 20.49 31.47 21.13
CA LYS A 178 20.14 30.06 20.92
C LYS A 178 19.77 29.79 19.46
N ASP A 179 18.86 30.58 18.90
CA ASP A 179 18.41 30.41 17.52
C ASP A 179 19.57 30.64 16.54
N ALA A 180 20.41 31.65 16.78
CA ALA A 180 21.63 31.88 16.00
C ALA A 180 22.59 30.69 16.05
N LEU A 181 22.91 30.16 17.23
CA LEU A 181 23.80 29.01 17.42
C LEU A 181 23.24 27.72 16.82
N SER A 182 21.92 27.56 16.78
CA SER A 182 21.28 26.38 16.16
C SER A 182 21.65 26.26 14.67
N THR A 183 21.89 27.39 13.99
CA THR A 183 22.25 27.44 12.56
C THR A 183 23.76 27.25 12.29
N TYR A 184 24.59 27.25 13.34
CA TYR A 184 26.04 27.10 13.19
C TYR A 184 26.41 25.68 12.75
N LYS A 185 27.32 25.55 11.79
CA LYS A 185 27.64 24.26 11.16
C LYS A 185 28.71 23.44 11.88
N GLY A 186 29.59 24.07 12.66
CA GLY A 186 30.69 23.38 13.34
C GLY A 186 30.29 22.78 14.69
N ASP A 187 31.24 22.14 15.37
CA ASP A 187 31.06 21.70 16.75
C ASP A 187 31.03 22.91 17.70
N ILE A 188 30.08 22.89 18.63
CA ILE A 188 29.91 23.91 19.68
C ILE A 188 29.82 23.27 21.06
N SER A 189 29.98 21.95 21.17
CA SER A 189 29.74 21.18 22.40
C SER A 189 30.55 21.70 23.59
N TYR A 190 31.87 21.79 23.44
CA TYR A 190 32.77 22.32 24.48
C TYR A 190 32.56 23.81 24.76
N THR A 191 32.17 24.60 23.76
CA THR A 191 31.88 26.02 23.96
C THR A 191 30.59 26.22 24.75
N LEU A 192 29.56 25.42 24.47
CA LEU A 192 28.33 25.44 25.28
C LEU A 192 28.62 25.00 26.72
N ALA A 193 29.46 23.98 26.89
CA ALA A 193 29.87 23.52 28.22
C ALA A 193 30.63 24.60 29.00
N SER A 194 31.51 25.36 28.34
CA SER A 194 32.32 26.39 29.01
C SER A 194 31.49 27.57 29.53
N VAL A 195 30.36 27.89 28.90
CA VAL A 195 29.47 28.98 29.35
C VAL A 195 28.32 28.52 30.25
N PHE A 196 28.13 27.21 30.44
CA PHE A 196 26.96 26.65 31.11
C PHE A 196 26.81 27.09 32.57
N ASN A 197 27.89 27.00 33.36
CA ASN A 197 27.85 27.33 34.78
C ASN A 197 27.70 28.84 35.04
N GLU A 198 28.13 29.68 34.10
CA GLU A 198 27.98 31.13 34.17
C GLU A 198 26.61 31.61 33.67
N SER A 199 25.80 30.72 33.09
CA SER A 199 24.49 31.07 32.54
C SER A 199 23.39 31.03 33.62
N GLY A 200 22.42 31.94 33.50
CA GLY A 200 21.16 31.87 34.27
C GLY A 200 20.28 30.70 33.81
N ASP A 201 19.13 30.51 34.45
CA ASP A 201 18.26 29.35 34.19
C ASP A 201 17.78 29.25 32.73
N VAL A 202 17.41 30.38 32.13
CA VAL A 202 17.00 30.45 30.71
C VAL A 202 18.17 30.11 29.80
N GLY A 203 19.38 30.56 30.11
CA GLY A 203 20.62 30.21 29.41
C GLY A 203 20.94 28.73 29.50
N LYS A 204 20.87 28.14 30.70
CA LYS A 204 21.07 26.69 30.90
C LYS A 204 20.07 25.86 30.11
N LYS A 205 18.79 26.22 30.12
CA LYS A 205 17.78 25.55 29.29
C LYS A 205 18.07 25.68 27.80
N ALA A 206 18.43 26.88 27.33
CA ALA A 206 18.81 27.10 25.94
C ALA A 206 20.00 26.22 25.51
N ILE A 207 20.99 26.04 26.39
CA ILE A 207 22.14 25.15 26.17
C ILE A 207 21.70 23.69 26.10
N LEU A 208 20.89 23.21 27.05
CA LEU A 208 20.36 21.84 27.04
C LEU A 208 19.58 21.55 25.75
N GLN A 209 18.76 22.50 25.29
CA GLN A 209 18.03 22.39 24.02
C GLN A 209 18.97 22.34 22.81
N LEU A 210 20.05 23.12 22.79
CA LEU A 210 21.05 23.05 21.73
C LEU A 210 21.79 21.71 21.72
N ILE A 211 22.11 21.19 22.90
CA ILE A 211 22.72 19.87 23.10
C ILE A 211 21.78 18.77 22.58
N ALA A 212 20.49 18.82 22.93
CA ALA A 212 19.46 17.89 22.48
C ALA A 212 19.29 17.92 20.96
N ASN A 213 19.03 19.10 20.39
CA ASN A 213 18.75 19.28 18.97
C ASN A 213 19.92 18.85 18.07
N ARG A 214 21.15 18.89 18.60
CA ARG A 214 22.37 18.51 17.89
C ARG A 214 22.91 17.14 18.33
N LYS A 215 22.20 16.42 19.20
CA LYS A 215 22.56 15.08 19.70
C LYS A 215 24.01 14.97 20.19
N MET A 216 24.44 15.91 21.03
CA MET A 216 25.83 15.98 21.49
C MET A 216 26.13 14.95 22.58
N GLU A 217 26.37 13.70 22.19
CA GLU A 217 26.69 12.58 23.10
C GLU A 217 27.87 12.89 24.04
N SER A 218 28.85 13.68 23.58
CA SER A 218 30.01 14.12 24.38
C SER A 218 29.62 14.94 25.62
N GLN A 219 28.40 15.48 25.67
CA GLN A 219 27.87 16.30 26.76
C GLN A 219 26.95 15.53 27.72
N TYR A 220 26.88 14.19 27.62
CA TYR A 220 26.08 13.37 28.53
C TYR A 220 26.30 13.73 30.01
N ASN A 221 27.55 13.83 30.47
CA ASN A 221 27.85 14.12 31.88
C ASN A 221 27.34 15.49 32.32
N LEU A 222 27.41 16.50 31.45
CA LEU A 222 26.88 17.84 31.74
C LEU A 222 25.37 17.77 31.98
N VAL A 223 24.65 17.07 31.10
CA VAL A 223 23.19 16.89 31.17
C VAL A 223 22.82 16.04 32.39
N TYR A 224 23.47 14.90 32.60
CA TYR A 224 23.25 13.99 33.71
C TYR A 224 23.36 14.70 35.07
N ASN A 225 24.40 15.52 35.24
CA ASN A 225 24.61 16.26 36.49
C ASN A 225 23.47 17.25 36.80
N GLN A 226 22.72 17.70 35.80
CA GLN A 226 21.56 18.58 36.03
C GLN A 226 20.36 17.84 36.62
N MET A 227 20.35 16.50 36.65
CA MET A 227 19.30 15.75 37.35
C MET A 227 19.32 15.97 38.87
N PHE A 228 20.44 16.45 39.42
CA PHE A 228 20.64 16.69 40.84
C PHE A 228 20.58 18.18 41.23
N THR A 229 20.17 19.05 40.30
CA THR A 229 20.01 20.49 40.60
C THR A 229 18.75 20.76 41.43
N GLY A 230 18.77 21.82 42.23
CA GLY A 230 17.60 22.31 42.96
C GLY A 230 16.60 23.07 42.08
N ASN A 231 16.93 23.35 40.82
CA ASN A 231 16.05 24.04 39.88
C ASN A 231 15.21 23.06 39.05
N GLU A 232 13.91 22.94 39.35
CA GLU A 232 13.03 21.99 38.67
C GLU A 232 12.91 22.23 37.16
N ASN A 233 12.92 23.49 36.69
CA ASN A 233 12.83 23.78 35.26
C ASN A 233 14.06 23.30 34.49
N VAL A 234 15.25 23.43 35.07
CA VAL A 234 16.50 22.93 34.48
C VAL A 234 16.56 21.40 34.58
N LYS A 235 16.12 20.82 35.71
CA LYS A 235 16.05 19.37 35.91
C LYS A 235 15.14 18.69 34.89
N THR A 236 13.94 19.21 34.66
CA THR A 236 12.99 18.66 33.67
C THR A 236 13.53 18.79 32.24
N GLU A 237 14.16 19.91 31.88
CA GLU A 237 14.80 20.05 30.57
C GLU A 237 15.96 19.06 30.40
N ALA A 238 16.74 18.82 31.45
CA ALA A 238 17.82 17.84 31.43
C ALA A 238 17.29 16.41 31.25
N ALA A 239 16.23 16.04 31.97
CA ALA A 239 15.58 14.74 31.82
C ALA A 239 15.11 14.51 30.37
N ASN A 240 14.52 15.52 29.73
CA ASN A 240 14.12 15.46 28.32
C ASN A 240 15.32 15.41 27.36
N THR A 241 16.43 16.05 27.73
CA THR A 241 17.65 16.09 26.91
C THR A 241 18.39 14.75 26.90
N LEU A 242 18.35 13.98 28.00
CA LEU A 242 19.10 12.71 28.14
C LEU A 242 18.87 11.74 26.97
N GLN A 243 17.64 11.64 26.45
CA GLN A 243 17.34 10.75 25.31
C GLN A 243 18.13 11.04 24.03
N TYR A 244 18.66 12.24 23.87
CA TYR A 244 19.40 12.66 22.68
C TYR A 244 20.92 12.54 22.84
N VAL A 245 21.40 12.33 24.07
CA VAL A 245 22.84 12.31 24.38
C VAL A 245 23.31 11.01 25.02
N SER A 246 22.38 10.13 25.42
CA SER A 246 22.70 8.84 26.02
C SER A 246 22.92 7.76 24.96
N THR A 247 23.94 6.94 25.19
CA THR A 247 24.18 5.68 24.46
C THR A 247 24.02 4.48 25.40
N ASP A 248 24.16 3.27 24.86
CA ASP A 248 24.25 2.00 25.59
C ASP A 248 25.17 2.04 26.83
N LYS A 249 26.30 2.76 26.75
CA LYS A 249 27.29 2.93 27.85
C LYS A 249 26.70 3.59 29.09
N ASN A 250 25.62 4.36 28.93
CA ASN A 250 24.99 5.12 30.00
C ASN A 250 23.85 4.36 30.69
N LEU A 251 23.46 3.18 30.19
CA LEU A 251 22.32 2.42 30.72
C LEU A 251 22.37 2.14 32.23
N PRO A 252 23.52 1.77 32.85
CA PRO A 252 23.59 1.57 34.30
C PRO A 252 23.17 2.80 35.12
N ASP A 253 23.59 3.98 34.68
CA ASP A 253 23.29 5.25 35.34
C ASP A 253 21.84 5.66 35.11
N LEU A 254 21.33 5.48 33.88
CA LEU A 254 19.94 5.77 33.54
C LEU A 254 18.96 4.88 34.31
N PHE A 255 19.26 3.58 34.46
CA PHE A 255 18.45 2.69 35.30
C PHE A 255 18.47 3.08 36.78
N THR A 256 19.55 3.70 37.24
CA THR A 256 19.63 4.18 38.62
C THR A 256 18.82 5.47 38.78
N LEU A 257 18.96 6.41 37.85
CA LEU A 257 18.13 7.63 37.79
C LEU A 257 16.64 7.30 37.73
N LEU A 258 16.24 6.35 36.88
CA LEU A 258 14.83 5.99 36.68
C LEU A 258 14.17 5.50 37.98
N GLU A 259 14.90 4.75 38.81
CA GLU A 259 14.42 4.22 40.09
C GLU A 259 14.36 5.26 41.22
N GLN A 260 15.20 6.29 41.12
CA GLN A 260 15.39 7.30 42.18
C GLN A 260 14.65 8.61 41.90
N SER A 261 14.16 8.81 40.69
CA SER A 261 13.55 10.07 40.27
C SER A 261 12.07 10.16 40.63
N ASP A 262 11.61 11.40 40.81
CA ASP A 262 10.20 11.70 41.00
C ASP A 262 9.35 11.35 39.77
N ALA A 263 8.07 11.05 40.01
CA ALA A 263 7.13 10.62 38.98
C ALA A 263 7.02 11.58 37.77
N ALA A 264 7.28 12.88 37.97
CA ALA A 264 7.26 13.88 36.91
C ALA A 264 8.33 13.67 35.83
N ASN A 265 9.50 13.13 36.20
CA ASN A 265 10.63 12.92 35.27
C ASN A 265 10.69 11.49 34.72
N VAL A 266 9.94 10.54 35.30
CA VAL A 266 9.91 9.13 34.87
C VAL A 266 9.64 8.98 33.36
N PRO A 267 8.65 9.65 32.73
CA PRO A 267 8.42 9.50 31.29
C PRO A 267 9.63 9.89 30.44
N ALA A 268 10.31 10.99 30.79
CA ALA A 268 11.49 11.46 30.06
C ALA A 268 12.67 10.49 30.24
N LEU A 269 12.85 9.94 31.45
CA LEU A 269 13.89 8.95 31.73
C LEU A 269 13.62 7.61 31.06
N GLN A 270 12.36 7.18 30.94
CA GLN A 270 12.00 6.00 30.15
C GLN A 270 12.36 6.21 28.67
N GLN A 271 12.12 7.40 28.11
CA GLN A 271 12.57 7.72 26.74
C GLN A 271 14.10 7.68 26.64
N ALA A 272 14.82 8.19 27.64
CA ALA A 272 16.27 8.12 27.66
C ALA A 272 16.81 6.68 27.69
N VAL A 273 16.22 5.82 28.53
CA VAL A 273 16.53 4.39 28.57
C VAL A 273 16.24 3.74 27.20
N ASN A 274 15.07 4.02 26.60
CA ASN A 274 14.70 3.44 25.30
C ASN A 274 15.63 3.90 24.17
N ALA A 275 16.04 5.17 24.17
CA ALA A 275 16.99 5.71 23.22
C ALA A 275 18.37 5.03 23.37
N ALA A 276 18.88 4.91 24.60
CA ALA A 276 20.13 4.21 24.87
C ALA A 276 20.07 2.71 24.50
N LEU A 277 18.96 2.02 24.79
CA LEU A 277 18.72 0.63 24.40
C LEU A 277 18.73 0.42 22.88
N SER A 278 18.36 1.44 22.10
CA SER A 278 18.30 1.34 20.63
C SER A 278 19.67 1.12 19.96
N TYR A 279 20.78 1.35 20.69
CA TYR A 279 22.14 1.03 20.24
C TYR A 279 22.46 -0.46 20.37
N LEU A 280 21.62 -1.25 21.06
CA LEU A 280 21.83 -2.67 21.30
C LEU A 280 20.92 -3.55 20.41
N PRO A 281 21.35 -4.76 20.04
CA PRO A 281 20.48 -5.76 19.45
C PRO A 281 19.27 -6.13 20.34
N ALA A 282 18.15 -6.48 19.72
CA ALA A 282 16.88 -6.74 20.42
C ALA A 282 16.97 -7.83 21.51
N ASN A 283 17.77 -8.87 21.30
CA ASN A 283 18.01 -9.95 22.27
C ASN A 283 18.77 -9.45 23.52
N GLU A 284 19.72 -8.55 23.34
CA GLU A 284 20.46 -7.93 24.44
C GLU A 284 19.60 -6.94 25.21
N GLN A 285 18.81 -6.11 24.51
CA GLN A 285 17.82 -5.23 25.14
C GLN A 285 16.88 -6.03 26.04
N MET A 286 16.31 -7.12 25.51
CA MET A 286 15.40 -8.00 26.24
C MET A 286 16.06 -8.55 27.51
N LYS A 287 17.26 -9.12 27.39
CA LYS A 287 18.00 -9.69 28.52
C LYS A 287 18.25 -8.63 29.60
N LEU A 288 18.87 -7.51 29.22
CA LEU A 288 19.28 -6.46 30.16
C LEU A 288 18.09 -5.86 30.91
N VAL A 289 17.01 -5.51 30.18
CA VAL A 289 15.82 -4.93 30.79
C VAL A 289 15.13 -5.95 31.69
N SER A 290 15.01 -7.22 31.26
CA SER A 290 14.39 -8.26 32.08
C SER A 290 15.18 -8.54 33.37
N ASP A 291 16.52 -8.60 33.31
CA ASP A 291 17.38 -8.82 34.46
C ASP A 291 17.28 -7.66 35.47
N ARG A 292 17.20 -6.42 34.97
CA ARG A 292 17.03 -5.23 35.81
C ARG A 292 15.64 -5.19 36.45
N MET A 293 14.59 -5.37 35.63
CA MET A 293 13.20 -5.37 36.08
C MET A 293 12.94 -6.45 37.14
N ASN A 294 13.50 -7.65 37.00
CA ASN A 294 13.32 -8.75 37.94
C ASN A 294 13.92 -8.47 39.33
N LYS A 295 14.91 -7.58 39.41
CA LYS A 295 15.54 -7.15 40.67
C LYS A 295 14.87 -5.91 41.27
N SER A 296 13.95 -5.27 40.54
CA SER A 296 13.29 -4.05 40.97
C SER A 296 11.94 -4.34 41.63
N VAL A 297 11.62 -3.57 42.67
CA VAL A 297 10.26 -3.50 43.25
C VAL A 297 9.32 -2.64 42.39
N ASN A 298 9.86 -1.78 41.53
CA ASN A 298 9.15 -0.84 40.66
C ASN A 298 9.06 -1.34 39.22
N LYS A 299 8.54 -2.55 39.01
CA LYS A 299 8.48 -3.18 37.67
C LYS A 299 7.82 -2.31 36.60
N HIS A 300 6.81 -1.51 36.98
CA HIS A 300 6.13 -0.55 36.11
C HIS A 300 7.06 0.40 35.34
N LEU A 301 8.26 0.69 35.86
CA LEU A 301 9.23 1.57 35.20
C LEU A 301 9.82 0.96 33.92
N TYR A 302 9.78 -0.37 33.76
CA TYR A 302 10.54 -1.07 32.72
C TYR A 302 9.69 -1.65 31.59
N TYR A 303 8.35 -1.67 31.67
CA TYR A 303 7.53 -2.29 30.62
C TYR A 303 7.67 -1.61 29.27
N THR A 304 7.86 -0.30 29.23
CA THR A 304 8.12 0.46 28.00
C THR A 304 9.47 0.07 27.37
N ALA A 305 10.51 -0.10 28.20
CA ALA A 305 11.82 -0.59 27.77
C ALA A 305 11.78 -2.05 27.31
N LEU A 306 10.98 -2.89 27.97
CA LEU A 306 10.77 -4.27 27.57
C LEU A 306 10.08 -4.34 26.21
N ALA A 307 9.09 -3.47 25.99
CA ALA A 307 8.40 -3.33 24.72
C ALA A 307 9.30 -2.86 23.57
N ASN A 308 10.31 -2.04 23.87
CA ASN A 308 11.28 -1.56 22.88
C ASN A 308 12.07 -2.71 22.22
N SER A 309 12.24 -3.85 22.91
CA SER A 309 12.90 -5.03 22.33
C SER A 309 12.14 -5.62 21.13
N GLY A 310 10.84 -5.36 21.01
CA GLY A 310 9.99 -5.92 19.95
C GLY A 310 9.80 -7.45 20.00
N SER A 311 10.34 -8.14 21.02
CA SER A 311 10.33 -9.60 21.08
C SER A 311 8.98 -10.17 21.50
N GLN A 312 8.64 -11.37 20.99
CA GLN A 312 7.43 -12.09 21.42
C GLN A 312 7.45 -12.38 22.93
N LYS A 313 8.61 -12.74 23.48
CA LYS A 313 8.78 -12.98 24.92
C LYS A 313 8.47 -11.73 25.75
N ALA A 314 8.86 -10.54 25.30
CA ALA A 314 8.49 -9.28 25.94
C ALA A 314 6.96 -9.08 25.91
N MET A 315 6.32 -9.30 24.76
CA MET A 315 4.87 -9.22 24.64
C MET A 315 4.16 -10.14 25.63
N GLU A 316 4.60 -11.40 25.75
CA GLU A 316 4.05 -12.38 26.69
C GLU A 316 4.22 -11.94 28.14
N MET A 317 5.40 -11.42 28.51
CA MET A 317 5.66 -10.91 29.86
C MET A 317 4.78 -9.72 30.23
N ILE A 318 4.59 -8.76 29.31
CA ILE A 318 3.75 -7.59 29.54
C ILE A 318 2.27 -7.99 29.58
N THR A 319 1.84 -8.88 28.69
CA THR A 319 0.46 -9.42 28.68
C THR A 319 0.15 -10.14 29.99
N LYS A 320 1.09 -10.98 30.47
CA LYS A 320 0.97 -11.63 31.79
C LYS A 320 0.85 -10.61 32.90
N ALA A 321 1.71 -9.58 32.91
CA ALA A 321 1.67 -8.53 33.93
C ALA A 321 0.34 -7.79 33.94
N TYR A 322 -0.22 -7.43 32.78
CA TYR A 322 -1.55 -6.81 32.70
C TYR A 322 -2.65 -7.71 33.33
N ASN A 323 -2.57 -9.01 33.10
CA ASN A 323 -3.55 -9.97 33.59
C ASN A 323 -3.42 -10.30 35.09
N THR A 324 -2.21 -10.23 35.67
CA THR A 324 -1.96 -10.70 37.05
C THR A 324 -1.63 -9.60 38.06
N GLU A 325 -1.10 -8.45 37.61
CA GLU A 325 -0.68 -7.36 38.49
C GLU A 325 -1.83 -6.38 38.78
N THR A 326 -1.60 -5.43 39.70
CA THR A 326 -2.56 -4.37 40.04
C THR A 326 -1.86 -3.00 40.10
N GLY A 327 -2.63 -1.92 40.24
CA GLY A 327 -2.10 -0.56 40.42
C GLY A 327 -1.18 -0.09 39.28
N ALA A 328 -0.04 0.51 39.63
CA ALA A 328 0.91 1.08 38.67
C ALA A 328 1.49 0.04 37.70
N ASN A 329 1.73 -1.20 38.16
CA ASN A 329 2.25 -2.26 37.30
C ASN A 329 1.26 -2.64 36.21
N LYS A 330 -0.02 -2.82 36.55
CA LYS A 330 -1.06 -3.12 35.55
C LYS A 330 -1.22 -1.98 34.55
N ASN A 331 -1.27 -0.74 35.03
CA ASN A 331 -1.41 0.44 34.18
C ASN A 331 -0.23 0.59 33.21
N ALA A 332 1.01 0.45 33.70
CA ALA A 332 2.19 0.55 32.85
C ALA A 332 2.29 -0.62 31.84
N ALA A 333 1.83 -1.83 32.22
CA ALA A 333 1.74 -2.94 31.28
C ALA A 333 0.71 -2.66 30.18
N PHE A 334 -0.46 -2.12 30.54
CA PHE A 334 -1.48 -1.69 29.58
C PHE A 334 -0.96 -0.59 28.64
N ASP A 335 -0.30 0.42 29.19
CA ASP A 335 0.29 1.52 28.41
C ASP A 335 1.40 1.00 27.47
N ALA A 336 2.19 0.01 27.89
CA ALA A 336 3.20 -0.61 27.03
C ALA A 336 2.59 -1.43 25.88
N LEU A 337 1.48 -2.15 26.11
CA LEU A 337 0.76 -2.89 25.06
C LEU A 337 0.14 -1.93 24.04
N THR A 338 -0.51 -0.87 24.51
CA THR A 338 -1.24 0.10 23.66
C THR A 338 -0.32 1.02 22.86
N ASN A 339 0.94 1.18 23.28
CA ASN A 339 1.96 1.93 22.54
C ASN A 339 2.91 1.03 21.74
N TRP A 340 2.66 -0.29 21.71
CA TRP A 340 3.51 -1.24 20.99
C TRP A 340 3.40 -1.05 19.48
N LYS A 341 4.55 -1.03 18.78
CA LYS A 341 4.62 -0.62 17.36
C LYS A 341 4.22 -1.72 16.36
N SER A 342 4.43 -2.98 16.69
CA SER A 342 4.12 -4.12 15.81
C SER A 342 2.63 -4.46 15.77
N PHE A 343 2.13 -4.89 14.62
CA PHE A 343 0.75 -5.35 14.43
C PHE A 343 0.35 -6.49 15.37
N ASN A 344 1.31 -7.36 15.75
CA ASN A 344 1.06 -8.49 16.65
C ASN A 344 0.59 -8.06 18.07
N SER A 345 0.70 -6.79 18.44
CA SER A 345 0.09 -6.28 19.68
C SER A 345 -1.44 -6.31 19.65
N ILE A 346 -2.05 -6.46 18.48
CA ILE A 346 -3.50 -6.51 18.34
C ILE A 346 -4.11 -7.69 19.09
N TYR A 347 -3.44 -8.84 19.15
CA TYR A 347 -3.96 -10.03 19.84
C TYR A 347 -4.18 -9.79 21.34
N PRO A 348 -3.16 -9.39 22.15
CA PRO A 348 -3.41 -9.08 23.55
C PRO A 348 -4.34 -7.87 23.74
N MET A 349 -4.31 -6.88 22.85
CA MET A 349 -5.25 -5.74 22.93
C MET A 349 -6.71 -6.16 22.69
N LEU A 350 -6.97 -7.07 21.74
CA LEU A 350 -8.30 -7.62 21.51
C LEU A 350 -8.75 -8.49 22.67
N ASP A 351 -7.85 -9.30 23.25
CA ASP A 351 -8.16 -10.04 24.48
C ASP A 351 -8.55 -9.10 25.62
N ILE A 352 -7.87 -7.95 25.76
CA ILE A 352 -8.28 -6.90 26.70
C ILE A 352 -9.68 -6.37 26.37
N ALA A 353 -9.94 -6.02 25.11
CA ALA A 353 -11.23 -5.47 24.68
C ALA A 353 -12.39 -6.46 24.87
N ARG A 354 -12.18 -7.74 24.57
CA ARG A 354 -13.15 -8.83 24.74
C ARG A 354 -13.52 -9.08 26.20
N ASN A 355 -12.59 -8.86 27.13
CA ASN A 355 -12.77 -9.16 28.56
C ASN A 355 -13.08 -7.94 29.43
N SER A 356 -12.76 -6.73 29.00
CA SER A 356 -12.96 -5.52 29.79
C SER A 356 -14.42 -5.07 29.82
N LYS A 357 -14.86 -4.61 30.99
CA LYS A 357 -16.13 -3.87 31.17
C LYS A 357 -15.91 -2.39 31.47
N ASN A 358 -14.65 -1.95 31.54
CA ASN A 358 -14.29 -0.58 31.89
C ASN A 358 -14.30 0.30 30.63
N LYS A 359 -15.21 1.29 30.56
CA LYS A 359 -15.34 2.16 29.39
C LYS A 359 -14.07 2.93 29.03
N ASN A 360 -13.29 3.37 30.02
CA ASN A 360 -12.06 4.11 29.75
C ASN A 360 -10.96 3.19 29.19
N GLU A 361 -10.87 1.97 29.73
CA GLU A 361 -9.97 0.93 29.22
C GLU A 361 -10.35 0.52 27.80
N LEU A 362 -11.64 0.26 27.56
CA LEU A 362 -12.21 -0.03 26.23
C LEU A 362 -11.95 1.11 25.24
N SER A 363 -12.11 2.37 25.68
CA SER A 363 -11.82 3.53 24.83
C SER A 363 -10.35 3.58 24.42
N LYS A 364 -9.44 3.47 25.39
CA LYS A 364 -7.99 3.53 25.13
C LYS A 364 -7.51 2.37 24.24
N VAL A 365 -7.96 1.14 24.53
CA VAL A 365 -7.55 -0.03 23.74
C VAL A 365 -8.13 0.02 22.34
N THR A 366 -9.35 0.53 22.16
CA THR A 366 -9.94 0.75 20.83
C THR A 366 -9.10 1.75 20.03
N ASP A 367 -8.73 2.90 20.61
CA ASP A 367 -7.90 3.90 19.93
C ASP A 367 -6.54 3.30 19.53
N ALA A 368 -5.94 2.49 20.40
CA ALA A 368 -4.68 1.81 20.14
C ALA A 368 -4.80 0.78 19.00
N ILE A 369 -5.81 -0.09 19.02
CA ILE A 369 -6.07 -1.07 17.95
C ILE A 369 -6.28 -0.35 16.62
N VAL A 370 -7.13 0.67 16.58
CA VAL A 370 -7.41 1.45 15.36
C VAL A 370 -6.14 2.11 14.82
N ALA A 371 -5.31 2.69 15.69
CA ALA A 371 -4.04 3.29 15.30
C ALA A 371 -3.04 2.24 14.77
N THR A 372 -2.97 1.06 15.38
CA THR A 372 -2.12 -0.06 14.95
C THR A 372 -2.55 -0.58 13.58
N ILE A 373 -3.85 -0.78 13.34
CA ILE A 373 -4.38 -1.21 12.04
C ILE A 373 -4.10 -0.17 10.96
N ASN A 374 -4.32 1.12 11.26
CA ASN A 374 -4.11 2.19 10.28
C ASN A 374 -2.64 2.31 9.84
N LYS A 375 -1.69 2.08 10.76
CA LYS A 375 -0.25 2.16 10.48
C LYS A 375 0.34 0.87 9.90
N SER A 376 -0.40 -0.23 9.89
CA SER A 376 0.12 -1.53 9.44
C SER A 376 0.17 -1.65 7.92
N ASN A 377 1.03 -2.53 7.42
CA ASN A 377 1.11 -2.92 6.02
C ASN A 377 0.30 -4.20 5.73
N GLU A 378 -0.59 -4.61 6.64
CA GLU A 378 -1.45 -5.78 6.47
C GLU A 378 -2.42 -5.59 5.30
N THR A 379 -2.89 -6.72 4.75
CA THR A 379 -3.82 -6.73 3.62
C THR A 379 -5.17 -6.10 3.96
N GLY A 380 -5.93 -5.73 2.93
CA GLY A 380 -7.27 -5.15 3.09
C GLY A 380 -8.20 -6.08 3.87
N ALA A 381 -8.15 -7.38 3.58
CA ALA A 381 -8.86 -8.45 4.28
C ALA A 381 -8.54 -8.49 5.78
N ILE A 382 -7.26 -8.50 6.15
CA ILE A 382 -6.85 -8.52 7.56
C ILE A 382 -7.33 -7.26 8.29
N LYS A 383 -7.14 -6.09 7.68
CA LYS A 383 -7.61 -4.82 8.26
C LYS A 383 -9.13 -4.84 8.45
N TYR A 384 -9.88 -5.33 7.46
CA TYR A 384 -11.34 -5.48 7.53
C TYR A 384 -11.77 -6.34 8.72
N LEU A 385 -11.20 -7.54 8.87
CA LEU A 385 -11.59 -8.50 9.92
C LEU A 385 -11.47 -7.88 11.31
N TYR A 386 -10.33 -7.23 11.58
CA TYR A 386 -10.09 -6.61 12.89
C TYR A 386 -10.83 -5.28 13.09
N LEU A 387 -11.01 -4.46 12.04
CA LEU A 387 -11.82 -3.24 12.13
C LEU A 387 -13.30 -3.55 12.40
N ARG A 388 -13.82 -4.60 11.76
CA ARG A 388 -15.18 -5.07 12.02
C ARG A 388 -15.33 -5.53 13.46
N GLU A 389 -14.37 -6.31 13.97
CA GLU A 389 -14.43 -6.77 15.34
C GLU A 389 -14.33 -5.60 16.34
N VAL A 390 -13.38 -4.68 16.14
CA VAL A 390 -13.16 -3.57 17.08
C VAL A 390 -14.32 -2.56 17.10
N MET A 391 -15.13 -2.50 16.05
CA MET A 391 -16.35 -1.67 16.00
C MET A 391 -17.29 -1.92 17.18
N GLN A 392 -17.38 -3.17 17.67
CA GLN A 392 -18.25 -3.50 18.80
C GLN A 392 -17.73 -2.96 20.15
N PHE A 393 -16.44 -2.66 20.24
CA PHE A 393 -15.79 -2.13 21.44
C PHE A 393 -15.68 -0.61 21.44
N ALA A 394 -16.00 0.06 20.33
CA ALA A 394 -15.95 1.51 20.20
C ALA A 394 -16.94 2.21 21.15
N GLN A 395 -16.40 3.13 21.98
CA GLN A 395 -17.14 3.84 23.02
C GLN A 395 -17.67 5.19 22.55
N THR A 396 -17.06 5.78 21.51
CA THR A 396 -17.40 7.12 21.02
C THR A 396 -17.77 7.12 19.55
N GLU A 397 -18.56 8.11 19.11
CA GLU A 397 -18.88 8.32 17.69
C GLU A 397 -17.64 8.62 16.85
N LYS A 398 -16.65 9.31 17.43
CA LYS A 398 -15.35 9.55 16.79
C LYS A 398 -14.67 8.23 16.43
N GLN A 399 -14.57 7.30 17.38
CA GLN A 399 -13.97 5.98 17.15
C GLN A 399 -14.71 5.21 16.06
N LYS A 400 -16.05 5.18 16.13
CA LYS A 400 -16.86 4.51 15.10
C LYS A 400 -16.64 5.12 13.72
N ASN A 401 -16.61 6.44 13.61
CA ASN A 401 -16.32 7.15 12.37
C ASN A 401 -14.90 6.89 11.84
N ASP A 402 -13.89 6.83 12.72
CA ASP A 402 -12.53 6.46 12.35
C ASP A 402 -12.47 5.03 11.79
N ILE A 403 -13.18 4.08 12.41
CA ILE A 403 -13.29 2.68 11.94
C ILE A 403 -14.00 2.61 10.58
N LEU A 404 -15.13 3.29 10.40
CA LEU A 404 -15.87 3.32 9.13
C LEU A 404 -15.00 3.85 7.99
N ARG A 405 -14.27 4.94 8.23
CA ARG A 405 -13.34 5.51 7.25
C ARG A 405 -12.25 4.52 6.84
N LEU A 406 -11.68 3.79 7.81
CA LEU A 406 -10.65 2.78 7.52
C LEU A 406 -11.23 1.57 6.78
N LEU A 407 -12.44 1.13 7.11
CA LEU A 407 -13.15 0.06 6.40
C LEU A 407 -13.33 0.39 4.92
N GLY A 408 -13.62 1.65 4.58
CA GLY A 408 -13.74 2.14 3.22
C GLY A 408 -12.50 1.94 2.33
N ASN A 409 -11.32 1.76 2.95
CA ASN A 409 -10.05 1.58 2.27
C ASN A 409 -9.59 0.12 2.22
N THR A 410 -10.42 -0.83 2.68
CA THR A 410 -10.06 -2.25 2.75
C THR A 410 -10.29 -3.00 1.42
N GLY A 411 -11.13 -2.47 0.53
CA GLY A 411 -11.48 -3.13 -0.74
C GLY A 411 -12.32 -4.40 -0.58
N GLN A 412 -12.86 -4.69 0.62
CA GLN A 412 -13.59 -5.93 0.89
C GLN A 412 -15.09 -5.79 0.67
N TYR A 413 -15.70 -6.72 -0.07
CA TYR A 413 -17.16 -6.75 -0.28
C TYR A 413 -17.92 -6.86 1.05
N GLN A 414 -17.44 -7.73 1.95
CA GLN A 414 -18.01 -7.87 3.30
C GLN A 414 -17.95 -6.56 4.10
N ALA A 415 -16.89 -5.75 3.94
CA ALA A 415 -16.80 -4.44 4.58
C ALA A 415 -17.88 -3.48 4.06
N MET A 416 -18.15 -3.48 2.75
CA MET A 416 -19.22 -2.64 2.16
C MET A 416 -20.59 -3.02 2.73
N LEU A 417 -20.88 -4.31 2.86
CA LEU A 417 -22.13 -4.77 3.47
C LEU A 417 -22.20 -4.42 4.95
N PHE A 418 -21.08 -4.55 5.68
CA PHE A 418 -21.01 -4.23 7.10
C PHE A 418 -21.23 -2.73 7.38
N VAL A 419 -20.71 -1.82 6.55
CA VAL A 419 -20.87 -0.37 6.77
C VAL A 419 -22.25 0.15 6.36
N ALA A 420 -22.94 -0.51 5.42
CA ALA A 420 -24.18 0.01 4.84
C ALA A 420 -25.34 0.28 5.86
N PRO A 421 -25.55 -0.53 6.91
CA PRO A 421 -26.52 -0.23 7.96
C PRO A 421 -26.19 1.03 8.76
N TYR A 422 -24.92 1.41 8.90
CA TYR A 422 -24.52 2.61 9.65
C TYR A 422 -24.92 3.92 8.95
N MET A 423 -25.32 3.86 7.66
CA MET A 423 -25.93 5.01 6.97
C MET A 423 -27.24 5.50 7.62
N ASP A 424 -27.92 4.64 8.38
CA ASP A 424 -29.17 4.99 9.06
C ASP A 424 -28.94 5.72 10.40
N ASN A 425 -27.70 5.73 10.90
CA ASN A 425 -27.33 6.48 12.08
C ASN A 425 -26.83 7.88 11.70
N VAL A 426 -27.52 8.93 12.16
CA VAL A 426 -27.21 10.32 11.81
C VAL A 426 -25.74 10.69 12.00
N ALA A 427 -25.13 10.34 13.14
CA ALA A 427 -23.75 10.70 13.49
C ALA A 427 -22.68 9.92 12.71
N LEU A 428 -23.06 8.80 12.09
CA LEU A 428 -22.15 7.90 11.36
C LEU A 428 -22.42 7.89 9.85
N SER A 429 -23.55 8.46 9.44
CA SER A 429 -24.15 8.28 8.13
C SER A 429 -23.23 8.66 6.97
N GLU A 430 -22.56 9.81 7.07
CA GLU A 430 -21.69 10.33 6.02
C GLU A 430 -20.46 9.43 5.82
N ASN A 431 -19.75 9.04 6.89
CA ASN A 431 -18.57 8.18 6.78
C ASN A 431 -18.94 6.76 6.34
N ALA A 432 -20.09 6.25 6.77
CA ALA A 432 -20.60 4.96 6.28
C ALA A 432 -20.90 5.01 4.77
N ALA A 433 -21.51 6.10 4.29
CA ALA A 433 -21.81 6.28 2.88
C ALA A 433 -20.54 6.41 2.03
N LEU A 434 -19.57 7.20 2.47
CA LEU A 434 -18.26 7.34 1.81
C LEU A 434 -17.49 6.01 1.78
N ALA A 435 -17.51 5.26 2.89
CA ALA A 435 -16.86 3.95 2.94
C ALA A 435 -17.48 2.96 1.95
N ALA A 436 -18.81 2.87 1.91
CA ALA A 436 -19.52 2.01 0.96
C ALA A 436 -19.25 2.41 -0.50
N MET A 437 -19.29 3.72 -0.79
CA MET A 437 -18.97 4.25 -2.11
C MET A 437 -17.58 3.86 -2.55
N ASN A 438 -16.56 4.16 -1.74
CA ASN A 438 -15.16 3.91 -2.07
C ASN A 438 -14.89 2.43 -2.35
N ILE A 439 -15.48 1.53 -1.57
CA ILE A 439 -15.33 0.09 -1.80
C ILE A 439 -15.98 -0.29 -3.14
N ALA A 440 -17.23 0.12 -3.38
CA ALA A 440 -17.96 -0.25 -4.60
C ALA A 440 -17.30 0.28 -5.87
N THR A 441 -17.00 1.59 -5.93
CA THR A 441 -16.52 2.25 -7.14
C THR A 441 -15.11 1.84 -7.54
N ASN A 442 -14.30 1.39 -6.57
CA ASN A 442 -12.96 0.87 -6.85
C ASN A 442 -12.96 -0.63 -7.22
N ASN A 443 -14.09 -1.33 -7.11
CA ASN A 443 -14.18 -2.77 -7.34
C ASN A 443 -15.37 -3.14 -8.24
N PRO A 444 -15.27 -2.95 -9.57
CA PRO A 444 -16.30 -3.35 -10.55
C PRO A 444 -16.76 -4.81 -10.43
N ALA A 445 -15.90 -5.72 -9.97
CA ALA A 445 -16.25 -7.13 -9.77
C ALA A 445 -17.41 -7.35 -8.77
N PHE A 446 -17.67 -6.38 -7.89
CA PHE A 446 -18.75 -6.40 -6.91
C PHE A 446 -20.09 -5.90 -7.48
N ALA A 447 -20.13 -5.45 -8.73
CA ALA A 447 -21.36 -4.99 -9.36
C ALA A 447 -22.48 -6.05 -9.30
N GLY A 448 -23.71 -5.57 -9.20
CA GLY A 448 -24.92 -6.37 -9.08
C GLY A 448 -26.00 -5.72 -8.22
N VAL A 449 -27.03 -6.50 -7.86
CA VAL A 449 -28.26 -5.99 -7.23
C VAL A 449 -27.99 -5.33 -5.88
N VAL A 450 -27.22 -5.99 -5.03
CA VAL A 450 -26.95 -5.51 -3.65
C VAL A 450 -26.11 -4.24 -3.68
N THR A 451 -25.03 -4.22 -4.47
CA THR A 451 -24.15 -3.06 -4.64
C THR A 451 -24.90 -1.87 -5.22
N THR A 452 -25.77 -2.11 -6.21
CA THR A 452 -26.63 -1.08 -6.79
C THR A 452 -27.54 -0.46 -5.73
N GLY A 453 -28.22 -1.28 -4.92
CA GLY A 453 -29.07 -0.81 -3.83
C GLY A 453 -28.29 0.02 -2.79
N ILE A 454 -27.08 -0.41 -2.44
CA ILE A 454 -26.20 0.33 -1.53
C ILE A 454 -25.79 1.68 -2.14
N LEU A 455 -25.35 1.72 -3.39
CA LEU A 455 -24.94 2.96 -4.07
C LEU A 455 -26.09 3.96 -4.25
N GLN A 456 -27.31 3.46 -4.49
CA GLN A 456 -28.51 4.29 -4.49
C GLN A 456 -28.81 4.86 -3.10
N LYS A 457 -28.59 4.09 -2.03
CA LYS A 457 -28.69 4.58 -0.65
C LYS A 457 -27.62 5.64 -0.36
N VAL A 458 -26.37 5.37 -0.71
CA VAL A 458 -25.25 6.32 -0.61
C VAL A 458 -25.60 7.66 -1.27
N SER A 459 -26.10 7.62 -2.51
CA SER A 459 -26.48 8.83 -3.26
C SER A 459 -27.48 9.73 -2.52
N LYS A 460 -28.39 9.11 -1.74
CA LYS A 460 -29.39 9.80 -0.91
C LYS A 460 -28.82 10.26 0.44
N THR A 461 -27.82 9.55 0.97
CA THR A 461 -27.23 9.81 2.29
C THR A 461 -26.24 10.99 2.27
N LEU A 462 -25.43 11.12 1.21
CA LEU A 462 -24.33 12.10 1.14
C LEU A 462 -24.83 13.55 1.21
N LYS A 463 -24.24 14.35 2.11
CA LYS A 463 -24.55 15.78 2.33
C LYS A 463 -23.31 16.68 2.34
N ASN A 464 -22.12 16.12 2.18
CA ASN A 464 -20.87 16.88 2.14
C ASN A 464 -20.76 17.80 0.89
N PRO A 465 -19.84 18.79 0.89
CA PRO A 465 -19.67 19.72 -0.23
C PRO A 465 -19.39 19.06 -1.59
N ASP A 466 -18.77 17.88 -1.59
CA ASP A 466 -18.42 17.11 -2.79
C ASP A 466 -19.52 16.14 -3.23
N ALA A 467 -20.67 16.10 -2.54
CA ALA A 467 -21.75 15.15 -2.79
C ALA A 467 -22.28 15.20 -4.23
N GLY A 468 -22.20 16.36 -4.90
CA GLY A 468 -22.52 16.50 -6.32
C GLY A 468 -21.66 15.59 -7.20
N TYR A 469 -20.34 15.77 -7.13
CA TYR A 469 -19.36 14.94 -7.86
C TYR A 469 -19.44 13.46 -7.47
N GLN A 470 -19.69 13.16 -6.20
CA GLN A 470 -19.83 11.79 -5.73
C GLN A 470 -21.05 11.10 -6.33
N ARG A 471 -22.20 11.78 -6.42
CA ARG A 471 -23.40 11.24 -7.10
C ARG A 471 -23.17 11.04 -8.60
N GLU A 472 -22.43 11.93 -9.25
CA GLU A 472 -22.05 11.74 -10.67
C GLU A 472 -21.14 10.52 -10.85
N SER A 473 -20.17 10.32 -9.97
CA SER A 473 -19.30 9.13 -9.97
C SER A 473 -20.11 7.84 -9.76
N ILE A 474 -21.07 7.85 -8.83
CA ILE A 474 -21.98 6.73 -8.61
C ILE A 474 -22.82 6.46 -9.86
N LYS A 475 -23.39 7.52 -10.47
CA LYS A 475 -24.16 7.39 -11.70
C LYS A 475 -23.33 6.75 -12.80
N LYS A 476 -22.11 7.25 -13.03
CA LYS A 476 -21.17 6.69 -14.01
C LYS A 476 -20.90 5.21 -13.73
N TYR A 477 -20.63 4.83 -12.48
CA TYR A 477 -20.43 3.44 -12.12
C TYR A 477 -21.65 2.57 -12.46
N LEU A 478 -22.86 3.03 -12.15
CA LEU A 478 -24.10 2.30 -12.44
C LEU A 478 -24.40 2.20 -13.94
N ASP A 479 -23.99 3.20 -14.73
CA ASP A 479 -24.15 3.20 -16.19
C ASP A 479 -23.13 2.26 -16.87
N GLU A 480 -21.94 2.07 -16.27
CA GLU A 480 -20.84 1.26 -16.82
C GLU A 480 -20.81 -0.19 -16.32
N ASN A 481 -21.62 -0.57 -15.32
CA ASN A 481 -21.55 -1.89 -14.67
C ASN A 481 -22.92 -2.59 -14.56
N PRO A 482 -22.95 -3.94 -14.53
CA PRO A 482 -24.20 -4.70 -14.35
C PRO A 482 -24.92 -4.35 -13.04
N GLN A 483 -26.23 -4.16 -13.13
CA GLN A 483 -27.09 -3.86 -11.97
C GLN A 483 -27.85 -5.10 -11.47
N ASP A 484 -27.79 -6.19 -12.22
CA ASP A 484 -28.33 -7.52 -11.92
C ASP A 484 -27.23 -8.51 -11.49
N GLY A 485 -27.65 -9.66 -10.94
CA GLY A 485 -26.72 -10.65 -10.41
C GLY A 485 -25.87 -10.13 -9.23
N GLY A 486 -24.60 -10.58 -9.19
CA GLY A 486 -23.63 -10.26 -8.14
C GLY A 486 -23.61 -11.28 -6.99
N PHE A 487 -22.97 -10.90 -5.88
CA PHE A 487 -22.89 -11.75 -4.69
C PHE A 487 -24.20 -11.77 -3.91
N VAL A 488 -24.72 -12.96 -3.64
CA VAL A 488 -25.88 -13.20 -2.78
C VAL A 488 -25.47 -13.89 -1.49
N SER A 489 -26.12 -13.54 -0.37
CA SER A 489 -25.88 -14.24 0.89
C SER A 489 -26.57 -15.59 0.88
N ILE A 490 -25.85 -16.64 1.27
CA ILE A 490 -26.40 -18.00 1.42
C ILE A 490 -26.59 -18.38 2.90
N PHE A 491 -26.36 -17.45 3.82
CA PHE A 491 -26.62 -17.62 5.24
C PHE A 491 -27.27 -16.38 5.84
N ASN A 492 -28.46 -16.54 6.43
CA ASN A 492 -29.27 -15.41 6.87
C ASN A 492 -28.94 -14.90 8.29
N GLY A 493 -27.99 -15.52 9.00
CA GLY A 493 -27.60 -15.13 10.36
C GLY A 493 -28.61 -15.50 11.45
N LYS A 494 -29.69 -16.23 11.15
CA LYS A 494 -30.80 -16.46 12.09
C LYS A 494 -31.16 -17.92 12.27
N ASN A 495 -31.21 -18.69 11.19
CA ASN A 495 -31.57 -20.10 11.20
C ASN A 495 -30.80 -20.86 10.09
N LEU A 496 -31.05 -22.16 9.95
CA LEU A 496 -30.44 -23.01 8.93
C LEU A 496 -31.20 -23.00 7.59
N ASP A 497 -32.05 -21.99 7.32
CA ASP A 497 -32.73 -21.90 6.02
C ASP A 497 -31.68 -21.80 4.90
N GLY A 498 -31.84 -22.63 3.87
CA GLY A 498 -30.85 -22.79 2.80
C GLY A 498 -29.78 -23.86 3.07
N TRP A 499 -29.79 -24.47 4.27
CA TRP A 499 -28.86 -25.51 4.69
C TRP A 499 -29.61 -26.78 5.14
N LYS A 500 -28.92 -27.93 5.05
CA LYS A 500 -29.41 -29.25 5.44
C LYS A 500 -28.26 -30.14 5.92
N GLY A 501 -28.59 -31.24 6.60
CA GLY A 501 -27.61 -32.25 6.96
C GLY A 501 -27.10 -33.03 5.75
N LEU A 502 -25.83 -33.45 5.79
CA LEU A 502 -25.24 -34.26 4.73
C LEU A 502 -25.86 -35.67 4.68
N VAL A 503 -26.29 -36.11 3.49
CA VAL A 503 -26.73 -37.49 3.23
C VAL A 503 -25.75 -38.16 2.28
N GLU A 504 -24.85 -38.98 2.82
CA GLU A 504 -23.85 -39.75 2.05
C GLU A 504 -23.00 -38.92 1.06
N ASN A 505 -22.01 -39.56 0.43
CA ASN A 505 -21.25 -38.93 -0.64
C ASN A 505 -22.09 -38.79 -1.94
N PRO A 506 -21.73 -37.88 -2.86
CA PRO A 506 -22.51 -37.61 -4.07
C PRO A 506 -22.76 -38.85 -4.94
N ILE A 507 -21.79 -39.78 -5.06
CA ILE A 507 -21.93 -41.00 -5.89
C ILE A 507 -23.02 -41.93 -5.34
N LYS A 508 -23.04 -42.13 -4.02
CA LYS A 508 -24.06 -42.97 -3.37
C LYS A 508 -25.42 -42.28 -3.36
N ARG A 509 -25.45 -40.98 -3.04
CA ARG A 509 -26.67 -40.18 -3.01
C ARG A 509 -27.37 -40.13 -4.37
N ALA A 510 -26.62 -40.03 -5.47
CA ALA A 510 -27.16 -40.08 -6.83
C ALA A 510 -27.83 -41.43 -7.19
N LYS A 511 -27.54 -42.51 -6.46
CA LYS A 511 -28.14 -43.84 -6.66
C LYS A 511 -29.40 -44.07 -5.82
N MET A 512 -29.71 -43.18 -4.88
CA MET A 512 -30.89 -43.32 -4.02
C MET A 512 -32.16 -42.96 -4.79
N THR A 513 -33.25 -43.68 -4.51
CA THR A 513 -34.57 -43.25 -4.97
C THR A 513 -35.01 -41.98 -4.24
N PRO A 514 -35.91 -41.16 -4.82
CA PRO A 514 -36.40 -39.95 -4.17
C PRO A 514 -36.97 -40.19 -2.76
N LYS A 515 -37.62 -41.35 -2.54
CA LYS A 515 -38.20 -41.74 -1.25
C LYS A 515 -37.12 -42.07 -0.21
N GLU A 516 -36.09 -42.81 -0.60
CA GLU A 516 -34.97 -43.14 0.28
C GLU A 516 -34.19 -41.90 0.67
N LEU A 517 -33.90 -41.03 -0.30
CA LEU A 517 -33.20 -39.77 -0.06
C LEU A 517 -34.00 -38.88 0.89
N ALA A 518 -35.31 -38.73 0.68
CA ALA A 518 -36.16 -37.94 1.58
C ALA A 518 -36.15 -38.49 3.02
N ALA A 519 -36.22 -39.81 3.20
CA ALA A 519 -36.17 -40.44 4.52
C ALA A 519 -34.80 -40.29 5.20
N ALA A 520 -33.72 -40.39 4.44
CA ALA A 520 -32.36 -40.16 4.92
C ALA A 520 -32.12 -38.69 5.28
N GLN A 521 -32.67 -37.76 4.49
CA GLN A 521 -32.56 -36.32 4.72
C GLN A 521 -33.17 -35.90 6.06
N VAL A 522 -34.35 -36.43 6.42
CA VAL A 522 -34.97 -36.16 7.73
C VAL A 522 -34.05 -36.53 8.89
N LYS A 523 -33.33 -37.67 8.77
CA LYS A 523 -32.37 -38.10 9.80
C LYS A 523 -31.13 -37.21 9.82
N ALA A 524 -30.58 -36.88 8.66
CA ALA A 524 -29.42 -35.99 8.53
C ALA A 524 -29.71 -34.59 9.08
N ASP A 525 -30.89 -34.03 8.79
CA ASP A 525 -31.30 -32.72 9.28
C ASP A 525 -31.47 -32.69 10.81
N ALA A 526 -32.02 -33.77 11.38
CA ALA A 526 -32.10 -33.91 12.84
C ALA A 526 -30.72 -34.00 13.47
N ALA A 527 -29.78 -34.74 12.85
CA ALA A 527 -28.41 -34.85 13.33
C ALA A 527 -27.65 -33.52 13.23
N ALA A 528 -27.77 -32.81 12.11
CA ALA A 528 -27.12 -31.52 11.89
C ALA A 528 -27.50 -30.49 12.95
N LYS A 529 -28.77 -30.45 13.37
CA LYS A 529 -29.26 -29.54 14.43
C LYS A 529 -28.63 -29.79 15.81
N THR A 530 -28.01 -30.94 16.04
CA THR A 530 -27.30 -31.22 17.30
C THR A 530 -25.85 -30.69 17.28
N GLY A 531 -25.26 -30.60 16.09
CA GLY A 531 -23.87 -30.16 15.90
C GLY A 531 -23.71 -28.72 15.45
N TRP A 532 -24.71 -28.17 14.77
CA TRP A 532 -24.71 -26.83 14.18
C TRP A 532 -25.73 -25.93 14.86
N VAL A 533 -25.25 -24.80 15.38
CA VAL A 533 -26.04 -23.79 16.08
C VAL A 533 -25.75 -22.41 15.51
N ILE A 534 -26.60 -21.43 15.84
CA ILE A 534 -26.42 -20.05 15.42
C ILE A 534 -26.28 -19.18 16.66
N GLU A 535 -25.13 -18.53 16.78
CA GLU A 535 -24.77 -17.67 17.91
C GLU A 535 -24.29 -16.33 17.36
N ASN A 536 -24.87 -15.22 17.84
CA ASN A 536 -24.47 -13.86 17.45
C ASN A 536 -24.49 -13.57 15.94
N GLY A 537 -25.36 -14.24 15.18
CA GLY A 537 -25.40 -14.10 13.72
C GLY A 537 -24.37 -14.94 12.97
N GLU A 538 -23.69 -15.86 13.65
CA GLU A 538 -22.63 -16.71 13.12
C GLU A 538 -23.11 -18.17 13.09
N LEU A 539 -22.76 -18.90 12.03
CA LEU A 539 -23.04 -20.31 11.88
C LEU A 539 -21.92 -21.10 12.54
N LEU A 540 -22.25 -21.83 13.61
CA LEU A 540 -21.28 -22.44 14.49
C LEU A 540 -21.40 -23.97 14.53
N PHE A 541 -20.30 -24.64 14.22
CA PHE A 541 -20.13 -26.05 14.54
C PHE A 541 -19.60 -26.20 15.97
N THR A 542 -20.24 -27.06 16.76
CA THR A 542 -19.95 -27.25 18.19
C THR A 542 -18.80 -28.22 18.48
N GLY A 543 -18.26 -28.88 17.46
CA GLY A 543 -17.21 -29.91 17.59
C GLY A 543 -17.72 -31.36 17.59
N LYS A 544 -19.04 -31.57 17.55
CA LYS A 544 -19.68 -32.90 17.42
C LYS A 544 -20.79 -32.85 16.38
N GLY A 545 -20.92 -33.89 15.58
CA GLY A 545 -21.96 -33.99 14.55
C GLY A 545 -21.36 -34.33 13.19
N ASP A 546 -22.16 -34.11 12.16
CA ASP A 546 -21.80 -34.37 10.76
C ASP A 546 -21.77 -33.05 9.97
N ASN A 547 -21.25 -33.10 8.74
CA ASN A 547 -21.14 -31.95 7.86
C ASN A 547 -22.52 -31.29 7.62
N LEU A 548 -22.49 -29.97 7.41
CA LEU A 548 -23.64 -29.19 6.97
C LEU A 548 -23.45 -28.81 5.51
N CYS A 549 -24.51 -28.89 4.71
CA CYS A 549 -24.43 -28.62 3.28
C CYS A 549 -25.55 -27.72 2.78
N THR A 550 -25.33 -27.06 1.65
CA THR A 550 -26.32 -26.18 1.04
C THR A 550 -27.49 -26.99 0.46
N ASN A 551 -28.71 -26.44 0.55
CA ASN A 551 -29.89 -27.03 -0.11
C ASN A 551 -29.74 -26.97 -1.63
N LYS A 552 -29.28 -25.81 -2.12
CA LYS A 552 -29.00 -25.55 -3.53
C LYS A 552 -27.67 -26.21 -3.91
N GLN A 553 -27.63 -26.78 -5.12
CA GLN A 553 -26.40 -27.19 -5.78
C GLN A 553 -25.84 -26.03 -6.61
N TYR A 554 -24.52 -25.91 -6.66
CA TYR A 554 -23.83 -24.84 -7.36
C TYR A 554 -22.91 -25.41 -8.46
N GLY A 555 -22.93 -24.75 -9.61
CA GLY A 555 -22.01 -24.96 -10.72
C GLY A 555 -20.77 -24.09 -10.55
N ASP A 556 -20.45 -23.26 -11.53
CA ASP A 556 -19.33 -22.32 -11.47
C ASP A 556 -19.70 -21.15 -10.56
N PHE A 557 -18.79 -20.78 -9.66
CA PHE A 557 -19.06 -19.73 -8.69
C PHE A 557 -17.80 -19.05 -8.18
N GLU A 558 -18.01 -17.88 -7.60
CA GLU A 558 -17.11 -17.22 -6.68
C GLU A 558 -17.77 -17.14 -5.30
N MET A 559 -17.04 -17.54 -4.27
CA MET A 559 -17.48 -17.58 -2.88
C MET A 559 -16.63 -16.65 -2.03
N LEU A 560 -17.29 -15.89 -1.15
CA LEU A 560 -16.65 -15.16 -0.05
C LEU A 560 -17.14 -15.76 1.26
N VAL A 561 -16.23 -15.99 2.21
CA VAL A 561 -16.59 -16.56 3.51
C VAL A 561 -15.58 -16.17 4.58
N ASP A 562 -16.09 -15.63 5.67
CA ASP A 562 -15.31 -15.44 6.89
C ASP A 562 -15.43 -16.69 7.77
N TRP A 563 -14.31 -17.16 8.30
CA TRP A 563 -14.27 -18.33 9.18
C TRP A 563 -13.35 -18.11 10.37
N LYS A 564 -13.64 -18.78 11.48
CA LYS A 564 -12.88 -18.73 12.72
C LYS A 564 -12.75 -20.11 13.32
N LEU A 565 -11.52 -20.56 13.45
CA LEU A 565 -11.18 -21.82 14.08
C LEU A 565 -10.87 -21.59 15.56
N TYR A 566 -11.53 -22.32 16.46
CA TYR A 566 -11.30 -22.20 17.90
C TYR A 566 -10.27 -23.23 18.38
N PRO A 567 -9.55 -22.94 19.48
CA PRO A 567 -8.69 -23.93 20.11
C PRO A 567 -9.49 -25.18 20.51
N GLY A 568 -8.89 -26.35 20.32
CA GLY A 568 -9.53 -27.64 20.54
C GLY A 568 -8.53 -28.79 20.39
N PRO A 569 -8.97 -30.04 20.58
CA PRO A 569 -8.11 -31.22 20.45
C PRO A 569 -7.64 -31.43 18.99
N GLU A 570 -8.49 -31.13 18.01
CA GLU A 570 -8.17 -31.25 16.58
C GLU A 570 -8.72 -30.04 15.81
N PRO A 571 -8.09 -28.85 15.89
CA PRO A 571 -8.54 -27.68 15.14
C PRO A 571 -8.33 -27.92 13.64
N ASP A 572 -9.38 -28.38 12.98
CA ASP A 572 -9.42 -28.85 11.60
C ASP A 572 -10.83 -28.63 11.05
N ALA A 573 -10.91 -28.17 9.81
CA ALA A 573 -12.15 -28.04 9.07
C ALA A 573 -11.85 -27.91 7.57
N GLY A 574 -12.89 -27.66 6.79
CA GLY A 574 -12.75 -27.42 5.37
C GLY A 574 -14.07 -27.07 4.73
N ILE A 575 -14.00 -26.60 3.50
CA ILE A 575 -15.15 -26.30 2.67
C ILE A 575 -15.09 -27.21 1.45
N TYR A 576 -15.97 -28.20 1.37
CA TYR A 576 -16.11 -29.07 0.21
C TYR A 576 -16.76 -28.29 -0.92
N LEU A 577 -16.12 -28.32 -2.08
CA LEU A 577 -16.63 -27.71 -3.29
C LEU A 577 -17.32 -28.80 -4.11
N ARG A 578 -18.62 -28.61 -4.39
CA ARG A 578 -19.44 -29.59 -5.13
C ARG A 578 -19.34 -31.02 -4.55
N GLY A 579 -19.37 -31.12 -3.22
CA GLY A 579 -19.31 -32.38 -2.47
C GLY A 579 -18.00 -33.19 -2.61
N THR A 580 -16.95 -32.67 -3.27
CA THR A 580 -15.67 -33.37 -3.42
C THR A 580 -14.52 -32.49 -3.93
N PRO A 581 -13.31 -32.58 -3.35
CA PRO A 581 -12.98 -32.53 -1.93
C PRO A 581 -12.96 -31.07 -1.42
N GLN A 582 -12.20 -30.81 -0.36
CA GLN A 582 -12.23 -29.57 0.40
C GLN A 582 -11.08 -28.60 0.12
N VAL A 583 -11.39 -27.31 0.25
CA VAL A 583 -10.43 -26.28 0.63
C VAL A 583 -10.16 -26.42 2.14
N GLN A 584 -8.92 -26.71 2.52
CA GLN A 584 -8.54 -27.04 3.89
C GLN A 584 -8.50 -25.83 4.82
N ILE A 585 -8.92 -26.02 6.07
CA ILE A 585 -8.79 -25.08 7.20
C ILE A 585 -8.17 -25.84 8.38
N TRP A 586 -7.12 -25.33 9.01
CA TRP A 586 -6.56 -25.98 10.21
C TRP A 586 -5.64 -25.06 11.01
N ASP A 587 -5.28 -25.50 12.22
CA ASP A 587 -4.23 -24.86 13.01
C ASP A 587 -2.83 -25.23 12.48
N THR A 588 -2.09 -24.22 12.05
CA THR A 588 -0.73 -24.38 11.52
C THR A 588 0.29 -24.88 12.54
N ALA A 589 -0.02 -24.82 13.85
CA ALA A 589 0.80 -25.40 14.90
C ALA A 589 0.78 -26.95 14.90
N ARG A 590 -0.15 -27.60 14.21
CA ARG A 590 -0.27 -29.07 14.12
C ARG A 590 0.73 -29.68 13.12
N VAL A 591 2.01 -29.51 13.41
CA VAL A 591 3.10 -29.91 12.50
C VAL A 591 3.17 -31.42 12.23
N ASN A 592 2.63 -32.23 13.14
CA ASN A 592 2.59 -33.69 13.03
C ASN A 592 1.67 -34.20 11.91
N VAL A 593 0.70 -33.38 11.47
CA VAL A 593 -0.20 -33.71 10.35
C VAL A 593 0.11 -32.87 9.10
N GLY A 594 1.22 -32.11 9.11
CA GLY A 594 1.62 -31.29 7.97
C GLY A 594 0.95 -29.91 7.90
N ALA A 595 0.29 -29.46 8.96
CA ALA A 595 -0.49 -28.21 8.95
C ALA A 595 0.34 -26.93 8.87
N GLN A 596 1.65 -27.00 9.12
CA GLN A 596 2.56 -25.85 9.13
C GLN A 596 2.67 -25.12 7.78
N VAL A 597 2.19 -25.71 6.70
CA VAL A 597 2.24 -25.09 5.38
C VAL A 597 1.04 -24.16 5.10
N GLY A 598 0.04 -24.10 5.99
CA GLY A 598 -1.07 -23.14 5.92
C GLY A 598 -2.40 -23.73 5.42
N SER A 599 -3.48 -22.95 5.55
CA SER A 599 -4.81 -23.29 5.03
C SER A 599 -4.99 -22.87 3.56
N GLY A 600 -6.11 -23.27 2.94
CA GLY A 600 -6.49 -22.89 1.57
C GLY A 600 -6.00 -23.84 0.47
N GLY A 601 -5.26 -24.89 0.83
CA GLY A 601 -4.81 -25.95 -0.10
C GLY A 601 -5.90 -26.99 -0.39
N LEU A 602 -5.72 -27.73 -1.49
CA LEU A 602 -6.59 -28.80 -1.96
C LEU A 602 -6.04 -30.18 -1.52
N TYR A 603 -6.01 -30.42 -0.21
CA TYR A 603 -5.21 -31.49 0.42
C TYR A 603 -5.48 -32.92 -0.06
N ASN A 604 -6.65 -33.16 -0.65
CA ASN A 604 -7.04 -34.46 -1.17
C ASN A 604 -6.62 -34.70 -2.62
N ASN A 605 -5.97 -33.74 -3.29
CA ASN A 605 -5.33 -33.95 -4.59
C ASN A 605 -4.10 -34.88 -4.45
N GLN A 606 -3.95 -35.81 -5.39
CA GLN A 606 -2.81 -36.74 -5.44
C GLN A 606 -1.90 -36.47 -6.64
N GLN A 607 -2.48 -36.12 -7.79
CA GLN A 607 -1.75 -35.85 -9.04
C GLN A 607 -1.52 -34.35 -9.22
N ASN A 608 -2.50 -33.54 -8.82
CA ASN A 608 -2.44 -32.08 -8.87
C ASN A 608 -1.86 -31.50 -7.57
N PRO A 609 -1.37 -30.25 -7.58
CA PRO A 609 -0.92 -29.57 -6.36
C PRO A 609 -1.98 -29.61 -5.24
N SER A 610 -1.55 -29.96 -4.03
CA SER A 610 -2.41 -30.08 -2.86
C SER A 610 -2.08 -29.08 -1.74
N LYS A 611 -0.82 -28.62 -1.67
CA LYS A 611 -0.35 -27.66 -0.66
C LYS A 611 -0.58 -26.23 -1.15
N PRO A 612 -0.89 -25.29 -0.24
CA PRO A 612 -0.98 -23.87 -0.58
C PRO A 612 0.39 -23.31 -0.98
N LEU A 613 0.38 -22.22 -1.74
CA LEU A 613 1.56 -21.49 -2.21
C LEU A 613 2.32 -20.81 -1.07
N LYS A 614 1.61 -20.39 -0.01
CA LYS A 614 2.19 -19.76 1.19
C LYS A 614 1.24 -19.82 2.38
N VAL A 615 1.80 -19.66 3.58
CA VAL A 615 1.04 -19.50 4.83
C VAL A 615 0.50 -18.08 4.90
N ALA A 616 -0.81 -17.94 5.09
CA ALA A 616 -1.48 -16.63 5.25
C ALA A 616 -2.49 -16.62 6.41
N ASP A 617 -2.53 -17.68 7.21
CA ASP A 617 -3.44 -17.87 8.34
C ASP A 617 -3.23 -16.85 9.45
N GLN A 618 -4.34 -16.39 10.04
CA GLN A 618 -4.34 -15.73 11.34
C GLN A 618 -4.26 -16.76 12.47
N LYS A 619 -3.84 -16.30 13.65
CA LYS A 619 -3.75 -17.12 14.87
C LYS A 619 -5.08 -17.82 15.17
N VAL A 620 -5.02 -19.06 15.65
CA VAL A 620 -6.22 -19.77 16.16
C VAL A 620 -6.95 -18.91 17.19
N GLY A 621 -8.28 -18.85 17.07
CA GLY A 621 -9.11 -17.94 17.83
C GLY A 621 -9.29 -16.57 17.18
N GLU A 622 -8.77 -16.34 15.98
CA GLU A 622 -8.99 -15.14 15.19
C GLU A 622 -9.71 -15.45 13.87
N TRP A 623 -10.35 -14.43 13.31
CA TRP A 623 -11.05 -14.56 12.04
C TRP A 623 -10.08 -14.61 10.86
N ASN A 624 -10.45 -15.36 9.84
CA ASN A 624 -9.85 -15.41 8.52
C ASN A 624 -10.94 -15.22 7.47
N THR A 625 -10.56 -14.90 6.25
CA THR A 625 -11.50 -14.84 5.12
C THR A 625 -10.95 -15.57 3.91
N PHE A 626 -11.82 -16.31 3.23
CA PHE A 626 -11.53 -16.88 1.92
C PHE A 626 -12.30 -16.16 0.83
N ARG A 627 -11.63 -15.98 -0.30
CA ARG A 627 -12.25 -15.87 -1.61
C ARG A 627 -11.92 -17.14 -2.39
N ILE A 628 -12.94 -17.89 -2.80
CA ILE A 628 -12.78 -19.14 -3.56
C ILE A 628 -13.45 -18.95 -4.91
N LYS A 629 -12.72 -19.17 -5.99
CA LYS A 629 -13.25 -19.15 -7.36
C LYS A 629 -13.15 -20.54 -7.95
N MET A 630 -14.27 -21.11 -8.37
CA MET A 630 -14.34 -22.42 -9.00
C MET A 630 -15.00 -22.30 -10.37
N ILE A 631 -14.24 -22.59 -11.44
CA ILE A 631 -14.72 -22.62 -12.82
C ILE A 631 -14.37 -23.98 -13.41
N GLY A 632 -15.37 -24.71 -13.89
CA GLY A 632 -15.20 -26.11 -14.29
C GLY A 632 -14.65 -26.93 -13.11
N GLU A 633 -13.46 -27.51 -13.28
CA GLU A 633 -12.73 -28.25 -12.25
C GLU A 633 -11.62 -27.46 -11.56
N ARG A 634 -11.36 -26.21 -11.99
CA ARG A 634 -10.24 -25.43 -11.51
C ARG A 634 -10.65 -24.50 -10.38
N VAL A 635 -9.82 -24.50 -9.34
CA VAL A 635 -10.03 -23.74 -8.11
C VAL A 635 -8.89 -22.77 -7.90
N SER A 636 -9.25 -21.53 -7.60
CA SER A 636 -8.34 -20.52 -7.05
C SER A 636 -8.83 -20.11 -5.67
N VAL A 637 -7.90 -19.96 -4.72
CA VAL A 637 -8.20 -19.57 -3.34
C VAL A 637 -7.30 -18.42 -2.94
N TRP A 638 -7.91 -17.34 -2.45
CA TRP A 638 -7.22 -16.30 -1.70
C TRP A 638 -7.59 -16.42 -0.23
N LEU A 639 -6.58 -16.48 0.64
CA LEU A 639 -6.72 -16.45 2.09
C LEU A 639 -6.23 -15.09 2.56
N ASN A 640 -7.12 -14.28 3.14
CA ASN A 640 -6.75 -12.96 3.64
C ASN A 640 -6.10 -12.05 2.56
N ASP A 641 -6.70 -11.99 1.37
CA ASP A 641 -6.21 -11.38 0.12
C ASP A 641 -4.97 -12.00 -0.51
N GLU A 642 -4.39 -13.02 0.11
CA GLU A 642 -3.20 -13.66 -0.40
C GLU A 642 -3.55 -14.88 -1.26
N LEU A 643 -3.08 -14.92 -2.50
CA LEU A 643 -3.27 -16.08 -3.39
C LEU A 643 -2.52 -17.29 -2.82
N VAL A 644 -3.28 -18.31 -2.41
CA VAL A 644 -2.75 -19.54 -1.80
C VAL A 644 -3.00 -20.78 -2.65
N THR A 645 -3.97 -20.76 -3.57
CA THR A 645 -4.16 -21.79 -4.60
C THR A 645 -4.47 -21.09 -5.91
N ASP A 646 -3.73 -21.39 -6.97
CA ASP A 646 -3.84 -20.70 -8.27
C ASP A 646 -4.24 -21.67 -9.39
N ASN A 647 -5.50 -21.56 -9.81
CA ASN A 647 -6.05 -22.25 -10.97
C ASN A 647 -5.78 -23.77 -11.01
N VAL A 648 -5.86 -24.44 -9.86
CA VAL A 648 -5.52 -25.85 -9.70
C VAL A 648 -6.72 -26.75 -9.98
N VAL A 649 -6.52 -27.84 -10.71
CA VAL A 649 -7.54 -28.87 -10.93
C VAL A 649 -7.87 -29.57 -9.60
N LEU A 650 -9.14 -29.58 -9.25
CA LEU A 650 -9.69 -30.26 -8.08
C LEU A 650 -10.11 -31.69 -8.46
N GLU A 651 -9.46 -32.68 -7.88
CA GLU A 651 -9.70 -34.09 -8.21
C GLU A 651 -10.97 -34.64 -7.54
N ASN A 652 -11.74 -35.49 -8.23
CA ASN A 652 -12.85 -36.19 -7.61
C ASN A 652 -12.35 -37.23 -6.58
N TYR A 653 -12.47 -36.89 -5.29
CA TYR A 653 -11.99 -37.73 -4.19
C TYR A 653 -12.72 -39.07 -4.11
N TRP A 654 -14.00 -39.11 -4.47
CA TRP A 654 -14.83 -40.31 -4.38
C TRP A 654 -14.59 -41.29 -5.53
N ASN A 655 -14.23 -40.76 -6.70
CA ASN A 655 -13.81 -41.56 -7.84
C ASN A 655 -12.82 -40.77 -8.73
N ARG A 656 -11.53 -40.99 -8.52
CA ARG A 656 -10.46 -40.27 -9.24
C ARG A 656 -10.37 -40.58 -10.73
N SER A 657 -11.10 -41.59 -11.22
CA SER A 657 -11.22 -41.87 -12.66
C SER A 657 -12.25 -40.97 -13.37
N GLN A 658 -13.04 -40.21 -12.60
CA GLN A 658 -14.07 -39.31 -13.11
C GLN A 658 -13.67 -37.85 -12.87
N PRO A 659 -14.09 -36.91 -13.74
CA PRO A 659 -14.06 -35.49 -13.44
C PRO A 659 -14.86 -35.15 -12.18
N ILE A 660 -14.67 -33.93 -11.67
CA ILE A 660 -15.53 -33.40 -10.60
C ILE A 660 -16.98 -33.24 -11.08
N PHE A 661 -17.94 -33.26 -10.14
CA PHE A 661 -19.33 -33.05 -10.46
C PHE A 661 -19.56 -31.66 -11.08
N PRO A 662 -20.31 -31.55 -12.20
CA PRO A 662 -20.61 -30.25 -12.81
C PRO A 662 -21.37 -29.32 -11.88
N THR A 663 -22.26 -29.88 -11.05
CA THR A 663 -22.99 -29.19 -9.99
C THR A 663 -23.11 -30.10 -8.79
N GLU A 664 -22.90 -29.57 -7.59
CA GLU A 664 -23.31 -30.23 -6.34
C GLU A 664 -23.39 -29.20 -5.21
N GLN A 665 -23.77 -29.64 -4.00
CA GLN A 665 -23.81 -28.78 -2.83
C GLN A 665 -22.41 -28.36 -2.35
N ILE A 666 -22.36 -27.25 -1.64
CA ILE A 666 -21.18 -26.83 -0.87
C ILE A 666 -21.34 -27.39 0.54
N GLU A 667 -20.27 -27.93 1.14
CA GLU A 667 -20.31 -28.55 2.47
C GLU A 667 -19.31 -27.91 3.42
N LEU A 668 -19.73 -27.62 4.65
CA LEU A 668 -18.88 -27.20 5.74
C LEU A 668 -18.53 -28.43 6.58
N GLN A 669 -17.24 -28.69 6.72
CA GLN A 669 -16.75 -29.88 7.40
C GLN A 669 -16.97 -29.81 8.91
N ALA A 670 -17.46 -30.91 9.48
CA ALA A 670 -17.55 -31.16 10.91
C ALA A 670 -16.36 -32.04 11.35
N HIS A 671 -15.29 -31.43 11.89
CA HIS A 671 -14.09 -32.19 12.30
C HIS A 671 -13.56 -31.79 13.67
N GLY A 672 -14.05 -32.45 14.72
CA GLY A 672 -13.43 -32.53 16.06
C GLY A 672 -13.35 -31.24 16.92
N SER A 673 -13.40 -30.05 16.31
CA SER A 673 -13.26 -28.76 16.98
C SER A 673 -14.32 -27.77 16.56
N LYS A 674 -14.51 -26.75 17.42
CA LYS A 674 -15.45 -25.66 17.21
C LYS A 674 -14.98 -24.77 16.05
N VAL A 675 -15.85 -24.49 15.09
CA VAL A 675 -15.60 -23.59 13.95
C VAL A 675 -16.80 -22.69 13.74
N ALA A 676 -16.57 -21.39 13.54
CA ALA A 676 -17.60 -20.43 13.18
C ALA A 676 -17.42 -19.95 11.74
N TYR A 677 -18.54 -19.71 11.06
CA TYR A 677 -18.61 -19.11 9.74
C TYR A 677 -19.58 -17.93 9.77
N ARG A 678 -19.28 -16.89 9.01
CA ARG A 678 -20.19 -15.77 8.76
C ARG A 678 -19.94 -15.21 7.37
N ASP A 679 -20.82 -14.30 6.94
CA ASP A 679 -20.64 -13.55 5.70
C ASP A 679 -20.38 -14.48 4.51
N ILE A 680 -21.23 -15.50 4.39
CA ILE A 680 -21.13 -16.51 3.35
C ILE A 680 -21.89 -16.02 2.12
N PHE A 681 -21.14 -15.61 1.09
CA PHE A 681 -21.68 -15.06 -0.15
C PHE A 681 -21.26 -15.90 -1.35
N ILE A 682 -22.16 -16.05 -2.32
CA ILE A 682 -21.91 -16.72 -3.59
C ILE A 682 -22.29 -15.79 -4.73
N LYS A 683 -21.43 -15.70 -5.74
CA LYS A 683 -21.72 -15.15 -7.06
C LYS A 683 -21.63 -16.31 -8.06
N GLU A 684 -22.78 -16.76 -8.55
CA GLU A 684 -22.80 -17.77 -9.60
C GLU A 684 -22.24 -17.19 -10.89
N ILE A 685 -21.44 -17.98 -11.57
CA ILE A 685 -20.85 -17.66 -12.86
C ILE A 685 -21.64 -18.47 -13.89
N GLU A 686 -22.16 -17.77 -14.90
CA GLU A 686 -22.95 -18.42 -15.95
C GLU A 686 -22.11 -19.51 -16.63
N ARG A 687 -22.70 -20.70 -16.73
CA ARG A 687 -22.10 -21.81 -17.42
C ARG A 687 -22.62 -21.84 -18.85
N PRO A 688 -21.76 -22.09 -19.84
CA PRO A 688 -22.21 -22.38 -21.19
C PRO A 688 -23.03 -23.67 -21.15
N GLU A 689 -24.21 -23.63 -21.77
CA GLU A 689 -25.01 -24.83 -21.98
C GLU A 689 -24.26 -25.80 -22.91
N PRO A 690 -24.30 -27.12 -22.66
CA PRO A 690 -23.65 -28.08 -23.52
C PRO A 690 -24.19 -27.99 -24.95
N PHE A 691 -23.31 -27.81 -25.92
CA PHE A 691 -23.67 -27.74 -27.33
C PHE A 691 -24.45 -28.99 -27.74
N GLN A 692 -25.66 -28.76 -28.27
CA GLN A 692 -26.52 -29.81 -28.79
C GLN A 692 -26.39 -29.84 -30.31
N LEU A 693 -26.00 -30.99 -30.84
CA LEU A 693 -25.92 -31.20 -32.28
C LEU A 693 -27.30 -31.00 -32.93
N PRO A 694 -27.42 -30.17 -33.97
CA PRO A 694 -28.66 -30.01 -34.71
C PRO A 694 -29.20 -31.34 -35.24
N ALA A 695 -30.53 -31.48 -35.30
CA ALA A 695 -31.18 -32.73 -35.68
C ALA A 695 -30.77 -33.23 -37.09
N ASP A 696 -30.50 -32.31 -38.02
CA ASP A 696 -30.10 -32.67 -39.38
C ASP A 696 -28.63 -33.14 -39.45
N GLU A 697 -27.72 -32.49 -38.72
CA GLU A 697 -26.33 -32.97 -38.61
C GLU A 697 -26.26 -34.34 -37.92
N LYS A 698 -27.15 -34.60 -36.95
CA LYS A 698 -27.28 -35.93 -36.34
C LYS A 698 -27.73 -37.00 -37.35
N LYS A 699 -28.60 -36.66 -38.31
CA LYS A 699 -29.00 -37.57 -39.40
C LYS A 699 -27.85 -37.80 -40.39
N GLU A 700 -27.02 -36.80 -40.61
CA GLU A 700 -25.81 -36.89 -41.44
C GLU A 700 -24.68 -37.70 -40.78
N GLY A 701 -24.84 -38.10 -39.52
CA GLY A 701 -23.89 -38.94 -38.79
C GLY A 701 -22.80 -38.17 -38.05
N PHE A 702 -22.93 -36.83 -37.92
CA PHE A 702 -22.03 -36.06 -37.08
C PHE A 702 -22.17 -36.46 -35.61
N ARG A 703 -21.06 -36.32 -34.87
CA ARG A 703 -21.01 -36.44 -33.42
C ARG A 703 -20.23 -35.28 -32.82
N VAL A 704 -20.59 -34.89 -31.61
CA VAL A 704 -19.91 -33.81 -30.88
C VAL A 704 -18.61 -34.35 -30.27
N LEU A 705 -17.48 -33.70 -30.56
CA LEU A 705 -16.20 -33.98 -29.91
C LEU A 705 -15.91 -33.02 -28.73
N PHE A 706 -16.57 -31.87 -28.70
CA PHE A 706 -16.48 -30.93 -27.60
C PHE A 706 -17.81 -30.20 -27.47
N ASP A 707 -18.48 -30.38 -26.33
CA ASP A 707 -19.79 -29.79 -26.07
C ASP A 707 -19.70 -28.44 -25.33
N GLY A 708 -18.50 -27.90 -25.14
CA GLY A 708 -18.28 -26.68 -24.36
C GLY A 708 -18.09 -26.91 -22.86
N THR A 709 -18.23 -28.15 -22.35
CA THR A 709 -18.25 -28.38 -20.90
C THR A 709 -17.03 -29.12 -20.35
N ASN A 710 -16.39 -29.99 -21.13
CA ASN A 710 -15.27 -30.81 -20.67
C ASN A 710 -14.42 -31.37 -21.82
N LEU A 711 -13.22 -31.89 -21.51
CA LEU A 711 -12.31 -32.52 -22.46
C LEU A 711 -12.40 -34.07 -22.43
N ASN A 712 -13.59 -34.64 -22.25
CA ASN A 712 -13.74 -36.10 -22.10
C ASN A 712 -13.35 -36.87 -23.36
N GLU A 713 -13.65 -36.35 -24.55
CA GLU A 713 -13.30 -36.99 -25.83
C GLU A 713 -11.86 -36.74 -26.27
N TRP A 714 -11.09 -36.02 -25.44
CA TRP A 714 -9.72 -35.62 -25.74
C TRP A 714 -8.69 -36.31 -24.82
N THR A 715 -7.43 -36.34 -25.24
CA THR A 715 -6.24 -36.82 -24.52
C THR A 715 -5.02 -35.96 -24.91
N GLY A 716 -3.84 -36.21 -24.33
CA GLY A 716 -2.65 -35.39 -24.55
C GLY A 716 -2.54 -34.24 -23.54
N ASN A 717 -2.21 -33.01 -24.00
CA ASN A 717 -1.94 -31.88 -23.13
C ASN A 717 -3.22 -31.24 -22.55
N LYS A 718 -3.85 -31.87 -21.56
CA LYS A 718 -4.97 -31.28 -20.81
C LYS A 718 -4.55 -30.26 -19.74
N LYS A 719 -3.24 -30.05 -19.59
CA LYS A 719 -2.71 -29.10 -18.61
C LYS A 719 -2.84 -27.67 -19.14
N ASP A 720 -2.44 -27.46 -20.39
CA ASP A 720 -2.38 -26.14 -21.03
C ASP A 720 -3.64 -25.83 -21.85
N TYR A 721 -4.32 -26.85 -22.37
CA TYR A 721 -5.65 -26.70 -22.96
C TYR A 721 -6.71 -26.77 -21.85
N VAL A 722 -7.42 -25.66 -21.65
CA VAL A 722 -8.43 -25.49 -20.60
C VAL A 722 -9.81 -25.25 -21.19
N VAL A 723 -10.86 -25.68 -20.50
CA VAL A 723 -12.23 -25.31 -20.85
C VAL A 723 -12.59 -24.02 -20.14
N GLU A 724 -12.83 -22.96 -20.90
CA GLU A 724 -13.19 -21.65 -20.38
C GLU A 724 -14.33 -21.05 -21.21
N SER A 725 -15.42 -20.69 -20.53
CA SER A 725 -16.58 -20.03 -21.16
C SER A 725 -17.09 -20.75 -22.42
N GLY A 726 -17.06 -22.08 -22.41
CA GLY A 726 -17.60 -22.89 -23.51
C GLY A 726 -16.58 -23.22 -24.59
N ASN A 727 -15.33 -22.81 -24.42
CA ASN A 727 -14.27 -22.90 -25.42
C ASN A 727 -13.12 -23.76 -24.91
N ILE A 728 -12.40 -24.42 -25.83
CA ILE A 728 -11.06 -24.94 -25.55
C ILE A 728 -10.07 -23.80 -25.77
N VAL A 729 -9.38 -23.37 -24.71
CA VAL A 729 -8.40 -22.28 -24.74
C VAL A 729 -7.02 -22.83 -24.41
N LEU A 730 -6.01 -22.45 -25.20
CA LEU A 730 -4.63 -22.83 -24.96
C LEU A 730 -3.88 -21.73 -24.20
N TYR A 731 -3.41 -22.04 -22.99
CA TYR A 731 -2.46 -21.24 -22.22
C TYR A 731 -1.14 -22.01 -22.11
N PRO A 732 -0.17 -21.80 -23.02
CA PRO A 732 1.04 -22.61 -23.05
C PRO A 732 1.87 -22.36 -21.78
N SER A 733 2.18 -23.43 -21.04
CA SER A 733 2.99 -23.33 -19.81
C SER A 733 4.50 -23.23 -20.08
N GLN A 734 4.90 -23.34 -21.35
CA GLN A 734 6.26 -23.14 -21.87
C GLN A 734 6.21 -22.32 -23.18
N ASN A 735 7.33 -22.18 -23.89
CA ASN A 735 7.37 -21.50 -25.19
C ASN A 735 6.49 -22.17 -26.27
N PHE A 736 6.05 -23.41 -26.05
CA PHE A 736 5.10 -24.15 -26.91
C PHE A 736 4.10 -24.92 -26.04
N GLY A 737 2.87 -25.07 -26.54
CA GLY A 737 1.72 -25.57 -25.77
C GLY A 737 1.42 -27.06 -25.94
N GLY A 738 2.27 -27.85 -26.61
CA GLY A 738 2.00 -29.27 -26.90
C GLY A 738 0.70 -29.52 -27.67
N ASN A 739 0.31 -30.79 -27.80
CA ASN A 739 -0.84 -31.21 -28.61
C ASN A 739 -1.98 -31.78 -27.75
N LEU A 740 -3.21 -31.47 -28.14
CA LEU A 740 -4.43 -32.11 -27.67
C LEU A 740 -4.94 -33.05 -28.78
N TYR A 741 -5.22 -34.30 -28.44
CA TYR A 741 -5.63 -35.33 -29.39
C TYR A 741 -7.04 -35.82 -29.10
N THR A 742 -7.77 -36.25 -30.12
CA THR A 742 -8.98 -37.06 -29.91
C THR A 742 -8.60 -38.41 -29.30
N LYS A 743 -9.47 -38.97 -28.45
CA LYS A 743 -9.27 -40.33 -27.91
C LYS A 743 -9.39 -41.40 -28.99
N GLU A 744 -10.33 -41.20 -29.92
CA GLU A 744 -10.54 -42.09 -31.04
C GLU A 744 -9.71 -41.66 -32.26
N GLN A 745 -9.40 -42.64 -33.11
CA GLN A 745 -8.71 -42.45 -34.38
C GLN A 745 -9.72 -42.47 -35.52
N PHE A 746 -9.47 -41.66 -36.55
CA PHE A 746 -10.33 -41.53 -37.72
C PHE A 746 -9.51 -41.68 -38.99
N ASP A 747 -10.09 -42.34 -40.00
CA ASP A 747 -9.49 -42.49 -41.33
C ASP A 747 -10.04 -41.41 -42.28
N ASN A 748 -11.20 -41.67 -42.91
CA ASN A 748 -11.95 -40.69 -43.68
C ASN A 748 -12.96 -39.95 -42.80
N PHE A 749 -13.00 -38.62 -42.87
CA PHE A 749 -13.89 -37.82 -42.03
C PHE A 749 -14.22 -36.45 -42.62
N ILE A 750 -15.32 -35.88 -42.12
CA ILE A 750 -15.64 -34.46 -42.19
C ILE A 750 -15.51 -33.89 -40.78
N PHE A 751 -14.63 -32.93 -40.59
CA PHE A 751 -14.40 -32.27 -39.30
C PHE A 751 -14.76 -30.79 -39.39
N ARG A 752 -15.66 -30.35 -38.50
CA ARG A 752 -16.17 -28.98 -38.41
C ARG A 752 -15.79 -28.40 -37.06
N PHE A 753 -15.23 -27.20 -37.07
CA PHE A 753 -14.89 -26.49 -35.84
C PHE A 753 -14.82 -24.99 -36.09
N GLU A 754 -14.94 -24.24 -35.00
CA GLU A 754 -14.66 -22.82 -34.98
C GLU A 754 -13.35 -22.55 -34.24
N PHE A 755 -12.61 -21.54 -34.67
CA PHE A 755 -11.38 -21.11 -34.01
C PHE A 755 -11.26 -19.59 -34.02
N MET A 756 -10.59 -19.06 -33.00
CA MET A 756 -10.29 -17.65 -32.86
C MET A 756 -8.79 -17.49 -32.56
N LEU A 757 -8.14 -16.58 -33.26
CA LEU A 757 -6.71 -16.28 -33.09
C LEU A 757 -6.53 -15.04 -32.21
N THR A 758 -5.44 -15.05 -31.43
CA THR A 758 -4.86 -13.86 -30.79
C THR A 758 -3.70 -13.33 -31.63
N PRO A 759 -3.24 -12.08 -31.41
CA PRO A 759 -2.19 -11.50 -32.23
C PRO A 759 -0.90 -12.33 -32.23
N GLY A 760 -0.42 -12.73 -33.41
CA GLY A 760 0.76 -13.58 -33.57
C GLY A 760 0.57 -15.05 -33.17
N ALA A 761 -0.67 -15.51 -32.98
CA ALA A 761 -0.94 -16.90 -32.66
C ALA A 761 -0.58 -17.85 -33.81
N ASN A 762 0.00 -18.99 -33.45
CA ASN A 762 0.35 -20.09 -34.35
C ASN A 762 -0.09 -21.40 -33.72
N ASN A 763 -0.87 -22.17 -34.48
CA ASN A 763 -1.40 -23.47 -34.11
C ASN A 763 -1.61 -24.29 -35.40
N GLY A 764 -2.07 -25.53 -35.28
CA GLY A 764 -2.39 -26.37 -36.42
C GLY A 764 -3.41 -27.44 -36.08
N LEU A 765 -4.19 -27.82 -37.08
CA LEU A 765 -5.01 -29.02 -37.01
C LEU A 765 -4.20 -30.20 -37.55
N GLY A 766 -3.67 -31.01 -36.64
CA GLY A 766 -3.05 -32.28 -36.99
C GLY A 766 -4.10 -33.28 -37.46
N ILE A 767 -3.92 -33.83 -38.65
CA ILE A 767 -4.74 -34.93 -39.20
C ILE A 767 -3.82 -36.12 -39.50
N ARG A 768 -4.33 -37.33 -39.25
CA ARG A 768 -3.53 -38.56 -39.33
C ARG A 768 -2.25 -38.51 -38.50
N ALA A 769 -2.29 -37.73 -37.42
CA ALA A 769 -1.16 -37.49 -36.55
C ALA A 769 -0.99 -38.67 -35.56
N PRO A 770 0.24 -39.18 -35.38
CA PRO A 770 0.53 -40.13 -34.31
C PRO A 770 0.40 -39.44 -32.94
N LEU A 771 0.16 -40.23 -31.88
CA LEU A 771 0.08 -39.71 -30.51
C LEU A 771 1.43 -39.19 -29.99
N GLU A 772 2.53 -39.64 -30.59
CA GLU A 772 3.90 -39.26 -30.26
C GLU A 772 4.63 -38.76 -31.51
N GLY A 773 5.55 -37.82 -31.31
CA GLY A 773 6.29 -37.16 -32.40
C GLY A 773 5.68 -35.81 -32.79
N ASP A 774 6.24 -35.21 -33.83
CA ASP A 774 5.76 -33.94 -34.38
C ASP A 774 4.53 -34.20 -35.25
N ALA A 775 3.40 -33.56 -34.97
CA ALA A 775 2.16 -33.81 -35.71
C ALA A 775 2.24 -33.42 -37.19
N ALA A 776 3.07 -32.42 -37.54
CA ALA A 776 3.23 -31.96 -38.91
C ALA A 776 4.09 -32.92 -39.75
N TYR A 777 5.11 -33.54 -39.16
CA TYR A 777 6.05 -34.43 -39.87
C TYR A 777 5.84 -35.93 -39.61
N GLY A 778 5.12 -36.28 -38.55
CA GLY A 778 4.68 -37.65 -38.25
C GLY A 778 3.29 -37.97 -38.83
N GLY A 779 2.49 -36.94 -39.14
CA GLY A 779 1.21 -37.02 -39.82
C GLY A 779 1.10 -35.93 -40.89
N MET A 780 0.02 -35.16 -40.86
CA MET A 780 -0.15 -33.94 -41.66
C MET A 780 -0.72 -32.82 -40.78
N GLU A 781 -0.31 -31.58 -41.05
CA GLU A 781 -0.85 -30.39 -40.38
C GLU A 781 -1.61 -29.51 -41.38
N LEU A 782 -2.81 -29.10 -41.00
CA LEU A 782 -3.53 -28.00 -41.62
C LEU A 782 -3.28 -26.74 -40.81
N GLN A 783 -2.57 -25.78 -41.41
CA GLN A 783 -2.06 -24.62 -40.70
C GLN A 783 -3.17 -23.73 -40.10
N ILE A 784 -3.02 -23.28 -38.86
CA ILE A 784 -3.90 -22.32 -38.17
C ILE A 784 -3.05 -21.14 -37.65
N LEU A 785 -2.94 -20.07 -38.45
CA LEU A 785 -1.93 -19.03 -38.25
C LEU A 785 -2.47 -17.62 -38.48
N ASP A 786 -2.08 -16.69 -37.60
CA ASP A 786 -2.20 -15.24 -37.85
C ASP A 786 -1.15 -14.79 -38.88
N ASN A 787 -1.40 -15.10 -40.16
CA ASN A 787 -0.39 -15.00 -41.22
C ASN A 787 0.12 -13.57 -41.48
N ASP A 788 -0.64 -12.56 -41.07
CA ASP A 788 -0.32 -11.16 -41.30
C ASP A 788 0.45 -10.54 -40.12
N ALA A 789 0.71 -11.31 -39.05
CA ALA A 789 1.51 -10.85 -37.93
C ALA A 789 2.95 -10.52 -38.35
N PRO A 790 3.57 -9.44 -37.82
CA PRO A 790 4.93 -9.04 -38.19
C PRO A 790 6.00 -10.12 -38.01
N VAL A 791 5.80 -11.05 -37.07
CA VAL A 791 6.71 -12.18 -36.81
C VAL A 791 6.74 -13.18 -37.98
N TYR A 792 5.71 -13.20 -38.83
CA TYR A 792 5.56 -14.12 -39.96
C TYR A 792 5.75 -13.46 -41.34
N LYS A 793 6.47 -12.33 -41.42
CA LYS A 793 6.70 -11.58 -42.68
C LYS A 793 7.37 -12.37 -43.83
N ASN A 794 8.02 -13.50 -43.52
CA ASN A 794 8.81 -14.30 -44.48
C ASN A 794 8.22 -15.71 -44.72
N LEU A 795 6.90 -15.88 -44.55
CA LEU A 795 6.25 -17.17 -44.78
C LEU A 795 6.42 -17.66 -46.23
N GLN A 796 6.74 -18.94 -46.38
CA GLN A 796 6.64 -19.66 -47.63
C GLN A 796 5.17 -19.95 -47.97
N ILE A 797 4.86 -20.15 -49.25
CA ILE A 797 3.48 -20.31 -49.74
C ILE A 797 2.71 -21.47 -49.07
N TYR A 798 3.43 -22.50 -48.61
CA TYR A 798 2.86 -23.68 -47.94
C TYR A 798 2.68 -23.50 -46.42
N GLN A 799 3.11 -22.37 -45.85
CA GLN A 799 3.04 -22.08 -44.42
C GLN A 799 1.86 -21.17 -44.04
N TYR A 800 1.07 -20.73 -45.03
CA TYR A 800 -0.12 -19.91 -44.79
C TYR A 800 -1.28 -20.76 -44.30
N HIS A 801 -2.17 -20.17 -43.50
CA HIS A 801 -3.37 -20.81 -42.97
C HIS A 801 -4.15 -21.61 -44.02
N GLY A 802 -4.64 -22.79 -43.60
CA GLY A 802 -5.42 -23.71 -44.42
C GLY A 802 -4.58 -24.56 -45.39
N SER A 803 -3.28 -24.29 -45.54
CA SER A 803 -2.38 -25.14 -46.33
C SER A 803 -2.19 -26.50 -45.64
N VAL A 804 -2.00 -27.55 -46.44
CA VAL A 804 -1.35 -28.77 -45.94
C VAL A 804 0.13 -28.43 -45.80
N TYR A 805 0.58 -28.26 -44.56
CA TYR A 805 1.90 -27.71 -44.26
C TYR A 805 3.00 -28.51 -44.97
N GLY A 806 3.83 -27.82 -45.73
CA GLY A 806 4.93 -28.42 -46.52
C GLY A 806 4.53 -29.05 -47.86
N VAL A 807 3.24 -29.32 -48.09
CA VAL A 807 2.76 -30.15 -49.23
C VAL A 807 1.89 -29.38 -50.22
N ILE A 808 0.77 -28.79 -49.78
CA ILE A 808 -0.22 -28.15 -50.67
C ILE A 808 -0.55 -26.74 -50.16
N PRO A 809 -0.25 -25.67 -50.92
CA PRO A 809 -0.59 -24.30 -50.53
C PRO A 809 -2.09 -24.03 -50.67
N ALA A 810 -2.67 -23.31 -49.70
CA ALA A 810 -4.06 -22.85 -49.74
C ALA A 810 -4.20 -21.43 -50.34
N LYS A 811 -5.43 -21.10 -50.79
CA LYS A 811 -5.81 -19.74 -51.17
C LYS A 811 -5.86 -18.84 -49.93
N ARG A 812 -5.33 -17.62 -50.08
CA ARG A 812 -5.31 -16.59 -49.03
C ARG A 812 -6.53 -15.66 -49.12
N GLY A 813 -6.75 -14.87 -48.07
CA GLY A 813 -7.71 -13.76 -48.06
C GLY A 813 -9.09 -14.08 -47.50
N TYR A 814 -9.28 -15.25 -46.90
CA TYR A 814 -10.58 -15.70 -46.36
C TYR A 814 -10.61 -15.83 -44.83
N LEU A 815 -9.49 -15.54 -44.16
CA LEU A 815 -9.39 -15.50 -42.70
C LEU A 815 -9.96 -14.17 -42.20
N LYS A 816 -10.80 -14.23 -41.16
CA LYS A 816 -11.32 -13.04 -40.49
C LYS A 816 -10.23 -12.37 -39.63
N PRO A 817 -10.38 -11.08 -39.26
CA PRO A 817 -9.48 -10.40 -38.35
C PRO A 817 -9.27 -11.15 -37.02
N VAL A 818 -8.10 -10.94 -36.41
CA VAL A 818 -7.77 -11.45 -35.08
C VAL A 818 -8.81 -11.00 -34.04
N GLY A 819 -9.24 -11.91 -33.17
CA GLY A 819 -10.35 -11.68 -32.23
C GLY A 819 -11.74 -12.02 -32.75
N GLU A 820 -11.88 -12.43 -34.02
CA GLU A 820 -13.14 -12.95 -34.57
C GLU A 820 -13.11 -14.47 -34.77
N TRP A 821 -14.27 -15.11 -34.62
CA TRP A 821 -14.45 -16.54 -34.85
C TRP A 821 -14.50 -16.89 -36.34
N ASN A 822 -13.63 -17.82 -36.74
CA ASN A 822 -13.58 -18.43 -38.06
C ASN A 822 -14.23 -19.81 -38.01
N TYR A 823 -15.00 -20.16 -39.04
CA TYR A 823 -15.55 -21.50 -39.20
C TYR A 823 -14.75 -22.28 -40.26
N GLN A 824 -14.29 -23.48 -39.92
CA GLN A 824 -13.55 -24.35 -40.83
C GLN A 824 -14.18 -25.74 -40.91
N GLU A 825 -14.40 -26.20 -42.14
CA GLU A 825 -14.75 -27.59 -42.47
C GLU A 825 -13.59 -28.24 -43.23
N VAL A 826 -13.17 -29.41 -42.76
CA VAL A 826 -12.10 -30.21 -43.34
C VAL A 826 -12.67 -31.56 -43.76
N ILE A 827 -12.46 -31.92 -45.02
CA ILE A 827 -12.82 -33.23 -45.56
C ILE A 827 -11.52 -33.95 -45.89
N ALA A 828 -11.27 -35.06 -45.20
CA ALA A 828 -10.19 -35.99 -45.50
C ALA A 828 -10.81 -37.26 -46.08
N ASP A 829 -10.58 -37.50 -47.38
CA ASP A 829 -11.11 -38.66 -48.12
C ASP A 829 -9.99 -39.32 -48.92
N GLY A 830 -9.40 -40.37 -48.36
CA GLY A 830 -8.20 -40.99 -48.89
C GLY A 830 -7.07 -39.97 -49.05
N ASP A 831 -6.43 -39.91 -50.22
CA ASP A 831 -5.35 -38.93 -50.47
C ASP A 831 -5.88 -37.51 -50.77
N ARG A 832 -7.20 -37.31 -50.83
CA ARG A 832 -7.79 -36.01 -51.15
C ARG A 832 -8.12 -35.25 -49.87
N ILE A 833 -7.55 -34.05 -49.75
CA ILE A 833 -7.81 -33.13 -48.65
C ILE A 833 -8.53 -31.89 -49.20
N LYS A 834 -9.62 -31.50 -48.55
CA LYS A 834 -10.36 -30.28 -48.86
C LYS A 834 -10.57 -29.45 -47.60
N VAL A 835 -10.26 -28.16 -47.68
CA VAL A 835 -10.45 -27.18 -46.60
C VAL A 835 -11.38 -26.07 -47.06
N ILE A 836 -12.47 -25.88 -46.32
CA ILE A 836 -13.45 -24.81 -46.52
C ILE A 836 -13.36 -23.88 -45.32
N LEU A 837 -13.03 -22.62 -45.56
CA LEU A 837 -12.90 -21.57 -44.54
C LEU A 837 -13.97 -20.51 -44.79
N ASN A 838 -14.80 -20.24 -43.78
CA ASN A 838 -15.86 -19.22 -43.84
C ASN A 838 -16.73 -19.34 -45.11
N GLY A 839 -17.09 -20.58 -45.48
CA GLY A 839 -17.88 -20.90 -46.66
C GLY A 839 -17.13 -20.96 -47.99
N THR A 840 -15.82 -20.66 -48.03
CA THR A 840 -15.01 -20.70 -49.26
C THR A 840 -14.04 -21.87 -49.28
N THR A 841 -14.04 -22.67 -50.36
CA THR A 841 -13.00 -23.70 -50.57
C THR A 841 -11.65 -23.05 -50.86
N ILE A 842 -10.74 -23.13 -49.89
CA ILE A 842 -9.40 -22.55 -49.98
C ILE A 842 -8.34 -23.58 -50.37
N LEU A 843 -8.61 -24.87 -50.17
CA LEU A 843 -7.75 -25.98 -50.59
C LEU A 843 -8.62 -27.16 -51.04
N ASP A 844 -8.29 -27.78 -52.16
CA ASP A 844 -8.86 -29.05 -52.63
C ASP A 844 -7.79 -29.72 -53.49
N GLY A 845 -7.14 -30.77 -52.96
CA GLY A 845 -5.99 -31.36 -53.61
C GLY A 845 -5.69 -32.79 -53.17
N ASN A 846 -4.96 -33.51 -54.02
CA ASN A 846 -4.48 -34.86 -53.74
C ASN A 846 -3.03 -34.80 -53.23
N ILE A 847 -2.78 -35.30 -52.02
CA ILE A 847 -1.46 -35.22 -51.36
C ILE A 847 -0.40 -36.06 -52.06
N ARG A 848 -0.74 -37.24 -52.60
CA ARG A 848 0.20 -38.08 -53.35
C ARG A 848 0.61 -37.45 -54.67
N GLU A 849 -0.33 -36.80 -55.34
CA GLU A 849 -0.02 -36.07 -56.56
C GLU A 849 0.89 -34.87 -56.28
N ALA A 850 0.62 -34.14 -55.19
CA ALA A 850 1.42 -33.01 -54.78
C ALA A 850 2.84 -33.41 -54.33
N SER A 851 3.01 -34.61 -53.75
CA SER A 851 4.30 -35.11 -53.24
C SER A 851 5.05 -36.04 -54.20
N LYS A 852 4.54 -36.32 -55.41
CA LYS A 852 5.11 -37.31 -56.36
C LYS A 852 6.58 -37.08 -56.73
N ASN A 853 7.07 -35.84 -56.58
CA ASN A 853 8.46 -35.45 -56.86
C ASN A 853 9.17 -34.92 -55.60
N GLY A 854 8.74 -35.34 -54.41
CA GLY A 854 9.08 -34.71 -53.14
C GLY A 854 8.12 -33.57 -52.79
N THR A 855 8.00 -33.28 -51.49
CA THR A 855 7.18 -32.17 -50.99
C THR A 855 7.86 -30.82 -51.25
N ILE A 856 7.09 -29.73 -51.17
CA ILE A 856 7.57 -28.37 -51.46
C ILE A 856 8.64 -27.94 -50.44
N ASP A 857 8.52 -28.38 -49.20
CA ASP A 857 9.48 -28.09 -48.13
C ASP A 857 10.67 -29.06 -48.07
N LYS A 858 10.67 -30.10 -48.92
CA LYS A 858 11.70 -31.15 -49.02
C LYS A 858 11.86 -32.00 -47.76
N ARG A 859 10.79 -32.15 -46.97
CA ARG A 859 10.72 -33.04 -45.81
C ARG A 859 9.72 -34.17 -46.03
N ASP A 860 9.87 -35.25 -45.28
CA ASP A 860 8.91 -36.34 -45.34
C ASP A 860 7.65 -35.99 -44.53
N HIS A 861 6.50 -36.21 -45.16
CA HIS A 861 5.16 -36.06 -44.57
C HIS A 861 4.40 -37.37 -44.84
N PRO A 862 4.53 -38.39 -43.96
CA PRO A 862 4.09 -39.76 -44.21
C PRO A 862 2.58 -39.99 -44.00
N GLY A 863 1.84 -38.96 -43.58
CA GLY A 863 0.42 -39.05 -43.26
C GLY A 863 -0.50 -39.45 -44.42
#